data_AF-A0A165LWU2-F1
#
_entry.id   AF-A0A165LWU2-F1
#
_cell.length_a   1.000
_cell.length_b   1.000
_cell.length_c   1.000
_cell.angle_alpha   90.00
_cell.angle_beta   90.00
_cell.angle_gamma   90.00
#
_symmetry.space_group_name_H-M   'P 1'
#
loop_
_entity.id
_entity.type
_entity.pdbx_description
1 polymer ?
#
loop_
_entity_poly.entity_id
_entity_poly.type
_entity_poly.pdbx_seq_one_letter_code
_entity_poly.pdbx_strand_id
1 'polypeptide(L)'
;MANAASTDPMPPQNSDLATTWTYLEEGVDHIMTKLQTGVSYSKYMSLYTVSYNYCTSSKMHGTGEQGLGHRTNLMGSDLYNNLIRYFTTHLGDLKNHSDSLQDEALLRYYAQEWDRYTTGANYINRLFTYLNRHWVKRERDEGRKGVYPVYTLALVQWKQNFFLHIQSKGQKLAGALLRLIERQRNGETIDQTLVKKVVDSFVSLGLDEGDINKVSYEVYKEHFEAPFLEVTEKYYKQESKAFLSENTVAEYLKKAEERLREEEDRVERYLNNNTRKGLISKCEHVLIREHAERMWENFQELLDYDKDEDLQRMYALLARIPEGLEPLRKKFEEHVKRSGLAAVSKLVGDGGADAVDPKAYVDALLEVHQKNSETVTRSFRGEAGFVASLDKACREFVNKNDATGTSTTKSPELLAKHADALLRKNNKMAEEEDLEGALNKVMVLFKYIDDKDVFQTYYTTKLSKRLIHGVSASDEAEASMISKLKEACGFEYTNKLQRMFTDMSLSKDLTDQFKDRIQQNHDDMDLTFSIMVLGTNFWPLNPTNSEFIIPTDILPTYERFTKYYQQKHSGRKLTWLWNYSKNELRANKFNPKYILMTSSWQMAVLLQYNNNDTMSLDELVTATGVSKEYLKQVLGVLVKAKILISDDSDQYDYNPNFKSKKIRINLNMPIKAEQKAESSEVQKIVDEDRKYVIQATIVRIMKARKQMKNQALIQEVISQISQRFTPKLPDIKKAIEHLLEKEYIERVEGTRDTFAYVA
;
A
#
# COMPACT_ATOMS: atom_id res chain seq x y z
N MET A 1 -36.68 52.65 -54.55
CA MET A 1 -36.12 53.95 -54.98
C MET A 1 -34.79 54.12 -54.28
N ALA A 2 -33.72 54.24 -55.06
CA ALA A 2 -32.34 54.32 -54.62
C ALA A 2 -32.06 55.70 -54.01
N ASN A 3 -31.53 55.75 -52.79
CA ASN A 3 -30.89 56.95 -52.25
C ASN A 3 -29.41 56.87 -52.64
N ALA A 4 -29.00 57.77 -53.53
CA ALA A 4 -27.60 58.02 -53.85
C ALA A 4 -26.90 58.59 -52.61
N ALA A 5 -26.08 57.77 -51.96
CA ALA A 5 -25.09 58.28 -51.02
C ALA A 5 -23.96 58.91 -51.85
N SER A 6 -23.77 60.21 -51.67
CA SER A 6 -22.64 60.98 -52.17
C SER A 6 -21.33 60.31 -51.74
N THR A 7 -20.66 59.63 -52.66
CA THR A 7 -19.26 59.26 -52.47
C THR A 7 -18.43 60.49 -52.77
N ASP A 8 -17.82 61.09 -51.73
CA ASP A 8 -16.81 62.11 -51.97
C ASP A 8 -15.76 61.56 -52.95
N PRO A 9 -15.39 62.33 -53.99
CA PRO A 9 -14.44 61.88 -54.98
C PRO A 9 -13.11 61.54 -54.28
N MET A 10 -12.54 60.39 -54.64
CA MET A 10 -11.27 59.94 -54.07
C MET A 10 -10.23 61.08 -54.19
N PRO A 11 -9.60 61.49 -53.07
CA PRO A 11 -8.68 62.62 -53.10
C PRO A 11 -7.52 62.34 -54.08
N PRO A 12 -7.11 63.33 -54.89
CA PRO A 12 -5.99 63.18 -55.81
C PRO A 12 -4.71 62.82 -55.05
N GLN A 13 -3.79 62.11 -55.72
CA GLN A 13 -2.59 61.52 -55.13
C GLN A 13 -1.66 62.52 -54.37
N ASN A 14 -1.83 63.82 -54.64
CA ASN A 14 -1.03 64.91 -54.08
C ASN A 14 -1.80 65.77 -53.06
N SER A 15 -2.91 65.26 -52.51
CA SER A 15 -3.71 66.00 -51.52
C SER A 15 -2.94 66.21 -50.22
N ASP A 16 -3.22 67.30 -49.50
CA ASP A 16 -2.63 67.57 -48.20
C ASP A 16 -3.12 66.58 -47.12
N LEU A 17 -2.43 66.55 -45.97
CA LEU A 17 -2.76 65.66 -44.85
C LEU A 17 -4.20 65.84 -44.37
N ALA A 18 -4.69 67.09 -44.32
CA ALA A 18 -6.02 67.40 -43.84
C ALA A 18 -7.12 66.80 -44.75
N THR A 19 -7.01 66.99 -46.06
CA THR A 19 -7.97 66.43 -47.03
C THR A 19 -7.89 64.90 -47.05
N THR A 20 -6.67 64.35 -47.02
CA THR A 20 -6.45 62.90 -47.03
C THR A 20 -6.99 62.24 -45.77
N TRP A 21 -6.73 62.82 -44.60
CA TRP A 21 -7.23 62.31 -43.33
C TRP A 21 -8.75 62.43 -43.24
N THR A 22 -9.36 63.52 -43.69
CA THR A 22 -10.83 63.69 -43.64
C THR A 22 -11.54 62.55 -44.39
N TYR A 23 -11.03 62.16 -45.57
CA TYR A 23 -11.57 61.03 -46.33
C TYR A 23 -11.33 59.68 -45.63
N LEU A 24 -10.13 59.48 -45.07
CA LEU A 24 -9.80 58.26 -44.33
C LEU A 24 -10.59 58.14 -43.02
N GLU A 25 -10.80 59.24 -42.31
CA GLU A 25 -11.54 59.33 -41.06
C GLU A 25 -13.01 58.96 -41.24
N GLU A 26 -13.66 59.42 -42.31
CA GLU A 26 -15.03 58.99 -42.63
C GLU A 26 -15.11 57.47 -42.85
N GLY A 27 -14.13 56.90 -43.55
CA GLY A 27 -14.02 55.46 -43.77
C GLY A 27 -13.73 54.67 -42.49
N VAL A 28 -12.81 55.17 -41.67
CA VAL A 28 -12.42 54.60 -40.38
C VAL A 28 -13.59 54.65 -39.39
N ASP A 29 -14.32 55.77 -39.33
CA ASP A 29 -15.51 55.92 -38.51
C ASP A 29 -16.62 54.95 -38.92
N HIS A 30 -16.87 54.81 -40.23
CA HIS A 30 -17.82 53.82 -40.74
C HIS A 30 -17.44 52.40 -40.30
N ILE A 31 -16.16 52.02 -40.39
CA ILE A 31 -15.68 50.68 -39.99
C ILE A 31 -15.81 50.46 -38.47
N MET A 32 -15.61 51.48 -37.64
CA MET A 32 -15.70 51.37 -36.18
C MET A 32 -17.13 51.41 -35.65
N THR A 33 -18.01 52.20 -36.25
CA THR A 33 -19.37 52.42 -35.75
C THR A 33 -20.43 51.56 -36.44
N LYS A 34 -20.27 51.28 -37.75
CA LYS A 34 -21.30 50.66 -38.61
C LYS A 34 -20.84 49.34 -39.23
N LEU A 35 -20.35 48.41 -38.41
CA LEU A 35 -19.98 47.06 -38.87
C LEU A 35 -21.13 46.31 -39.58
N GLN A 36 -22.38 46.58 -39.19
CA GLN A 36 -23.55 45.83 -39.67
C GLN A 36 -23.95 46.20 -41.11
N THR A 37 -23.72 47.45 -41.52
CA THR A 37 -23.99 47.87 -42.90
C THR A 37 -22.86 47.46 -43.85
N GLY A 38 -21.69 47.11 -43.29
CA GLY A 38 -20.50 46.77 -44.04
C GLY A 38 -19.94 47.94 -44.84
N VAL A 39 -18.76 47.75 -45.42
CA VAL A 39 -18.16 48.67 -46.39
C VAL A 39 -18.07 47.93 -47.72
N SER A 40 -18.47 48.58 -48.82
CA SER A 40 -18.35 47.97 -50.15
C SER A 40 -16.87 47.72 -50.48
N TYR A 41 -16.58 46.66 -51.23
CA TYR A 41 -15.21 46.34 -51.65
C TYR A 41 -14.56 47.53 -52.38
N SER A 42 -15.32 48.25 -53.21
CA SER A 42 -14.85 49.44 -53.90
C SER A 42 -14.44 50.56 -52.93
N LYS A 43 -15.29 50.89 -51.94
CA LYS A 43 -14.99 51.93 -50.94
C LYS A 43 -13.80 51.51 -50.06
N TYR A 44 -13.74 50.24 -49.64
CA TYR A 44 -12.61 49.73 -48.85
C TYR A 44 -11.29 49.78 -49.64
N MET A 45 -11.32 49.43 -50.93
CA MET A 45 -10.14 49.51 -51.80
C MET A 45 -9.71 50.96 -52.02
N SER A 46 -10.65 51.88 -52.22
CA SER A 46 -10.36 53.32 -52.30
C SER A 46 -9.68 53.84 -51.03
N LEU A 47 -10.19 53.48 -49.85
CA LEU A 47 -9.56 53.84 -48.57
C LEU A 47 -8.14 53.27 -48.46
N TYR A 48 -7.94 52.00 -48.86
CA TYR A 48 -6.60 51.38 -48.87
C TYR A 48 -5.66 52.12 -49.81
N THR A 49 -6.11 52.41 -51.04
CA THR A 49 -5.34 53.14 -52.05
C THR A 49 -4.99 54.55 -51.57
N VAL A 50 -5.89 55.26 -50.91
CA VAL A 50 -5.62 56.58 -50.33
C VAL A 50 -4.55 56.50 -49.23
N SER A 51 -4.66 55.52 -48.31
CA SER A 51 -3.64 55.30 -47.28
C SER A 51 -2.27 54.94 -47.87
N TYR A 52 -2.25 54.09 -48.91
CA TYR A 52 -1.05 53.67 -49.62
C TYR A 52 -0.40 54.84 -50.36
N ASN A 53 -1.20 55.61 -51.11
CA ASN A 53 -0.74 56.77 -51.87
C ASN A 53 -0.12 57.82 -50.94
N TYR A 54 -0.73 58.08 -49.79
CA TYR A 54 -0.17 59.00 -48.82
C TYR A 54 1.17 58.51 -48.25
N CYS A 55 1.26 57.22 -47.86
CA CYS A 55 2.50 56.61 -47.39
C CYS A 55 3.62 56.52 -48.45
N THR A 56 3.29 56.64 -49.74
CA THR A 56 4.24 56.54 -50.87
C THR A 56 4.46 57.87 -51.61
N SER A 57 3.71 58.92 -51.28
CA SER A 57 3.82 60.23 -51.96
C SER A 57 5.18 60.87 -51.70
N SER A 58 5.77 61.48 -52.74
CA SER A 58 7.18 61.88 -52.72
C SER A 58 7.43 63.39 -52.62
N LYS A 59 6.41 64.28 -52.55
CA LYS A 59 6.64 65.75 -52.55
C LYS A 59 5.56 66.60 -51.83
N MET A 60 5.97 67.28 -50.75
CA MET A 60 5.71 68.69 -50.32
C MET A 60 6.08 68.81 -48.82
N HIS A 61 7.02 69.62 -48.29
CA HIS A 61 7.50 70.99 -48.54
C HIS A 61 9.04 71.12 -48.38
N GLY A 62 9.67 72.03 -49.17
CA GLY A 62 10.80 72.87 -48.74
C GLY A 62 12.25 72.35 -48.83
N THR A 63 12.95 72.78 -49.89
CA THR A 63 14.42 72.99 -50.06
C THR A 63 15.39 72.48 -48.98
N GLY A 64 16.19 71.48 -49.32
CA GLY A 64 17.38 71.07 -48.55
C GLY A 64 17.88 69.68 -48.96
N GLU A 65 19.14 69.60 -49.35
CA GLU A 65 19.85 68.36 -49.66
C GLU A 65 19.88 67.39 -48.45
N GLN A 66 20.06 66.11 -48.78
CA GLN A 66 20.36 64.94 -47.92
C GLN A 66 19.18 64.01 -47.54
N GLY A 67 19.30 62.76 -48.00
CA GLY A 67 18.74 61.55 -47.38
C GLY A 67 17.32 61.14 -47.77
N LEU A 68 17.20 60.22 -48.75
CA LEU A 68 15.95 59.50 -49.08
C LEU A 68 15.31 58.74 -47.89
N GLY A 69 16.06 58.49 -46.81
CA GLY A 69 15.59 57.77 -45.62
C GLY A 69 14.74 58.59 -44.64
N HIS A 70 14.88 59.92 -44.58
CA HIS A 70 14.22 60.75 -43.55
C HIS A 70 12.81 61.24 -43.96
N ARG A 71 12.49 61.23 -45.26
CA ARG A 71 11.23 61.80 -45.81
C ARG A 71 10.01 60.90 -45.68
N THR A 72 10.21 59.58 -45.68
CA THR A 72 9.14 58.59 -45.42
C THR A 72 8.77 58.50 -43.92
N ASN A 73 9.55 59.15 -43.06
CA ASN A 73 9.41 59.12 -41.60
C ASN A 73 8.28 60.05 -41.10
N LEU A 74 8.15 61.24 -41.69
CA LEU A 74 7.15 62.25 -41.30
C LEU A 74 5.72 61.83 -41.68
N MET A 75 5.50 61.38 -42.92
CA MET A 75 4.15 61.08 -43.42
C MET A 75 3.51 59.85 -42.75
N GLY A 76 4.30 58.84 -42.38
CA GLY A 76 3.81 57.70 -41.61
C GLY A 76 3.44 58.08 -40.16
N SER A 77 4.24 58.95 -39.55
CA SER A 77 3.99 59.48 -38.20
C SER A 77 2.71 60.30 -38.13
N ASP A 78 2.46 61.15 -39.13
CA ASP A 78 1.26 61.99 -39.20
C ASP A 78 -0.05 61.17 -39.24
N LEU A 79 -0.11 60.15 -40.12
CA LEU A 79 -1.27 59.24 -40.18
C LEU A 79 -1.44 58.44 -38.88
N TYR A 80 -0.34 57.96 -38.29
CA TYR A 80 -0.38 57.21 -37.04
C TYR A 80 -0.89 58.07 -35.87
N ASN A 81 -0.44 59.32 -35.77
CA ASN A 81 -0.89 60.27 -34.75
C ASN A 81 -2.37 60.67 -34.93
N ASN A 82 -2.81 60.87 -36.18
CA ASN A 82 -4.23 61.12 -36.44
C ASN A 82 -5.10 59.91 -36.09
N LEU A 83 -4.63 58.69 -36.34
CA LEU A 83 -5.31 57.47 -35.92
C LEU A 83 -5.40 57.35 -34.38
N ILE A 84 -4.34 57.73 -33.65
CA ILE A 84 -4.37 57.83 -32.19
C ILE A 84 -5.45 58.82 -31.74
N ARG A 85 -5.46 60.04 -32.32
CA ARG A 85 -6.45 61.08 -31.97
C ARG A 85 -7.87 60.59 -32.20
N TYR A 86 -8.12 59.94 -33.33
CA TYR A 86 -9.42 59.36 -33.64
C TYR A 86 -9.84 58.31 -32.60
N PHE A 87 -8.96 57.35 -32.27
CA PHE A 87 -9.28 56.34 -31.26
C PHE A 87 -9.57 56.97 -29.90
N THR A 88 -8.81 57.98 -29.48
CA THR A 88 -9.04 58.69 -28.21
C THR A 88 -10.40 59.39 -28.20
N THR A 89 -10.78 60.10 -29.27
CA THR A 89 -12.09 60.76 -29.38
C THR A 89 -13.22 59.75 -29.36
N HIS A 90 -13.14 58.70 -30.18
CA HIS A 90 -14.14 57.64 -30.26
C HIS A 90 -14.36 56.93 -28.92
N LEU A 91 -13.27 56.61 -28.20
CA LEU A 91 -13.35 55.99 -26.87
C LEU A 91 -13.86 56.95 -25.79
N GLY A 92 -13.68 58.26 -25.97
CA GLY A 92 -14.23 59.29 -25.09
C GLY A 92 -15.76 59.26 -25.03
N ASP A 93 -16.42 59.07 -26.18
CA ASP A 93 -17.88 58.97 -26.23
C ASP A 93 -18.39 57.68 -25.56
N LEU A 94 -17.72 56.55 -25.81
CA LEU A 94 -18.06 55.27 -25.19
C LEU A 94 -17.89 55.31 -23.67
N LYS A 95 -16.83 56.00 -23.21
CA LYS A 95 -16.53 56.24 -21.79
C LYS A 95 -17.66 57.00 -21.09
N ASN A 96 -18.17 58.08 -21.68
CA ASN A 96 -19.24 58.88 -21.09
C ASN A 96 -20.53 58.08 -20.89
N HIS A 97 -20.88 57.22 -21.85
CA HIS A 97 -22.05 56.34 -21.72
C HIS A 97 -21.87 55.29 -20.62
N SER A 98 -20.66 54.73 -20.49
CA SER A 98 -20.36 53.69 -19.50
C SER A 98 -20.46 54.16 -18.04
N ASP A 99 -20.26 55.46 -17.76
CA ASP A 99 -20.25 56.01 -16.40
C ASP A 99 -21.63 55.85 -15.70
N SER A 100 -22.72 55.76 -16.46
CA SER A 100 -24.10 55.57 -15.97
C SER A 100 -24.48 54.11 -15.70
N LEU A 101 -23.71 53.14 -16.22
CA LEU A 101 -24.04 51.72 -16.17
C LEU A 101 -23.36 51.02 -14.98
N GLN A 102 -24.01 49.98 -14.46
CA GLN A 102 -23.50 49.15 -13.36
C GLN A 102 -23.78 47.66 -13.61
N ASP A 103 -23.04 46.81 -12.90
CA ASP A 103 -23.23 45.35 -12.85
C ASP A 103 -23.37 44.69 -14.24
N GLU A 104 -24.39 43.87 -14.45
CA GLU A 104 -24.59 43.10 -15.67
C GLU A 104 -24.84 44.00 -16.89
N ALA A 105 -25.51 45.14 -16.71
CA ALA A 105 -25.71 46.11 -17.79
C ALA A 105 -24.38 46.69 -18.28
N LEU A 106 -23.46 46.97 -17.34
CA LEU A 106 -22.09 47.40 -17.67
C LEU A 106 -21.32 46.28 -18.38
N LEU A 107 -21.43 45.03 -17.93
CA LEU A 107 -20.76 43.89 -18.58
C LEU A 107 -21.24 43.67 -20.01
N ARG A 108 -22.56 43.68 -20.23
CA ARG A 108 -23.15 43.51 -21.57
C ARG A 108 -22.73 44.64 -22.51
N TYR A 109 -22.79 45.88 -22.04
CA TYR A 109 -22.33 47.04 -22.79
C TYR A 109 -20.84 46.92 -23.13
N TYR A 110 -19.99 46.64 -22.13
CA TYR A 110 -18.55 46.48 -22.35
C TYR A 110 -18.24 45.36 -23.35
N ALA A 111 -18.88 44.18 -23.23
CA ALA A 111 -18.63 43.06 -24.13
C ALA A 111 -19.09 43.35 -25.57
N GLN A 112 -20.24 43.99 -25.74
CA GLN A 112 -20.74 44.39 -27.05
C GLN A 112 -19.82 45.42 -27.72
N GLU A 113 -19.39 46.42 -26.96
CA GLU A 113 -18.48 47.45 -27.42
C GLU A 113 -17.08 46.91 -27.69
N TRP A 114 -16.60 45.96 -26.87
CA TRP A 114 -15.33 45.26 -27.09
C TRP A 114 -15.33 44.45 -28.39
N ASP A 115 -16.38 43.66 -28.63
CA ASP A 115 -16.50 42.88 -29.88
C ASP A 115 -16.56 43.80 -31.09
N ARG A 116 -17.33 44.90 -31.02
CA ARG A 116 -17.41 45.91 -32.08
C ARG A 116 -16.06 46.56 -32.32
N TYR A 117 -15.42 47.06 -31.27
CA TYR A 117 -14.17 47.82 -31.35
C TYR A 117 -13.01 46.94 -31.86
N THR A 118 -12.86 45.72 -31.35
CA THR A 118 -11.78 44.81 -31.77
C THR A 118 -12.00 44.27 -33.19
N THR A 119 -13.25 44.03 -33.59
CA THR A 119 -13.59 43.66 -34.97
C THR A 119 -13.27 44.81 -35.93
N GLY A 120 -13.71 46.03 -35.61
CA GLY A 120 -13.38 47.24 -36.38
C GLY A 120 -11.88 47.48 -36.46
N ALA A 121 -11.16 47.37 -35.33
CA ALA A 121 -9.71 47.50 -35.27
C ALA A 121 -8.98 46.47 -36.16
N ASN A 122 -9.50 45.23 -36.27
CA ASN A 122 -8.95 44.23 -37.19
C ASN A 122 -9.07 44.65 -38.66
N TYR A 123 -10.22 45.23 -39.06
CA TYR A 123 -10.40 45.77 -40.41
C TYR A 123 -9.52 46.99 -40.66
N ILE A 124 -9.41 47.91 -39.70
CA ILE A 124 -8.51 49.07 -39.80
C ILE A 124 -7.04 48.61 -39.87
N ASN A 125 -6.66 47.60 -39.10
CA ASN A 125 -5.31 47.04 -39.16
C ASN A 125 -4.97 46.51 -40.56
N ARG A 126 -5.94 45.89 -41.24
CA ARG A 126 -5.81 45.47 -42.64
C ARG A 126 -5.78 46.66 -43.60
N LEU A 127 -6.59 47.69 -43.37
CA LEU A 127 -6.61 48.92 -44.14
C LEU A 127 -5.23 49.62 -44.13
N PHE A 128 -4.60 49.67 -42.96
CA PHE A 128 -3.28 50.29 -42.78
C PHE A 128 -2.12 49.28 -42.84
N THR A 129 -2.27 48.16 -43.57
CA THR A 129 -1.21 47.12 -43.67
C THR A 129 0.11 47.68 -44.22
N TYR A 130 0.06 48.63 -45.16
CA TYR A 130 1.26 49.26 -45.69
C TYR A 130 2.00 50.07 -44.62
N LEU A 131 1.26 50.85 -43.81
CA LEU A 131 1.80 51.59 -42.68
C LEU A 131 2.44 50.65 -41.66
N ASN A 132 1.77 49.53 -41.34
CA ASN A 132 2.28 48.48 -40.44
C ASN A 132 3.60 47.87 -40.95
N ARG A 133 3.66 47.52 -42.24
CA ARG A 133 4.80 46.80 -42.83
C ARG A 133 6.04 47.67 -42.99
N HIS A 134 5.87 48.95 -43.31
CA HIS A 134 6.98 49.82 -43.72
C HIS A 134 7.37 50.84 -42.66
N TRP A 135 6.40 51.59 -42.12
CA TRP A 135 6.68 52.62 -41.14
C TRP A 135 6.79 52.02 -39.74
N VAL A 136 5.71 51.41 -39.21
CA VAL A 136 5.68 50.82 -37.85
C VAL A 136 6.83 49.85 -37.62
N LYS A 137 7.10 48.96 -38.60
CA LYS A 137 8.22 48.01 -38.49
C LYS A 137 9.57 48.72 -38.34
N ARG A 138 9.83 49.73 -39.18
CA ARG A 138 11.10 50.49 -39.15
C ARG A 138 11.27 51.24 -37.83
N GLU A 139 10.23 51.92 -37.37
CA GLU A 139 10.22 52.66 -36.10
C GLU A 139 10.60 51.79 -34.92
N ARG A 140 10.11 50.55 -34.92
CA ARG A 140 10.43 49.55 -33.91
C ARG A 140 11.85 49.00 -34.06
N ASP A 141 12.30 48.73 -35.29
CA ASP A 141 13.67 48.29 -35.57
C ASP A 141 14.70 49.38 -35.17
N GLU A 142 14.32 50.66 -35.25
CA GLU A 142 15.08 51.82 -34.76
C GLU A 142 15.04 51.99 -33.23
N GLY A 143 14.33 51.13 -32.51
CA GLY A 143 14.31 51.09 -31.04
C GLY A 143 13.30 52.04 -30.38
N ARG A 144 12.36 52.65 -31.12
CA ARG A 144 11.32 53.49 -30.50
C ARG A 144 10.30 52.63 -29.75
N LYS A 145 10.32 52.74 -28.43
CA LYS A 145 9.30 52.14 -27.55
C LYS A 145 8.01 52.96 -27.65
N GLY A 146 6.86 52.28 -27.74
CA GLY A 146 5.53 52.93 -27.82
C GLY A 146 4.91 53.01 -29.23
N VAL A 147 5.59 52.47 -30.25
CA VAL A 147 5.02 52.32 -31.60
C VAL A 147 4.58 50.87 -31.80
N TYR A 148 3.31 50.68 -32.15
CA TYR A 148 2.65 49.38 -32.21
C TYR A 148 1.99 49.17 -33.58
N PRO A 149 1.84 47.92 -34.05
CA PRO A 149 0.92 47.62 -35.15
C PRO A 149 -0.47 48.17 -34.85
N VAL A 150 -1.19 48.61 -35.87
CA VAL A 150 -2.47 49.33 -35.71
C VAL A 150 -3.49 48.58 -34.84
N TYR A 151 -3.58 47.24 -34.95
CA TYR A 151 -4.43 46.45 -34.05
C TYR A 151 -3.99 46.56 -32.59
N THR A 152 -2.71 46.34 -32.31
CA THR A 152 -2.14 46.48 -30.97
C THR A 152 -2.27 47.92 -30.45
N LEU A 153 -2.10 48.92 -31.31
CA LEU A 153 -2.35 50.31 -30.96
C LEU A 153 -3.79 50.50 -30.48
N ALA A 154 -4.77 49.97 -31.20
CA ALA A 154 -6.17 50.05 -30.79
C ALA A 154 -6.38 49.40 -29.41
N LEU A 155 -5.75 48.26 -29.12
CA LEU A 155 -5.79 47.64 -27.79
C LEU A 155 -5.14 48.51 -26.71
N VAL A 156 -4.01 49.17 -27.00
CA VAL A 156 -3.37 50.13 -26.09
C VAL A 156 -4.32 51.31 -25.80
N GLN A 157 -4.96 51.86 -26.84
CA GLN A 157 -5.89 52.97 -26.69
C GLN A 157 -7.14 52.55 -25.90
N TRP A 158 -7.67 51.34 -26.13
CA TRP A 158 -8.76 50.78 -25.33
C TRP A 158 -8.35 50.63 -23.86
N LYS A 159 -7.14 50.08 -23.60
CA LYS A 159 -6.58 49.93 -22.25
C LYS A 159 -6.53 51.28 -21.53
N GLN A 160 -5.89 52.27 -22.14
CA GLN A 160 -5.59 53.56 -21.52
C GLN A 160 -6.84 54.45 -21.36
N ASN A 161 -7.67 54.57 -22.40
CA ASN A 161 -8.74 55.57 -22.42
C ASN A 161 -10.09 55.04 -21.92
N PHE A 162 -10.34 53.72 -22.01
CA PHE A 162 -11.64 53.14 -21.65
C PHE A 162 -11.54 52.15 -20.48
N PHE A 163 -10.76 51.08 -20.62
CA PHE A 163 -10.64 50.03 -19.59
C PHE A 163 -10.11 50.58 -18.26
N LEU A 164 -8.98 51.28 -18.26
CA LEU A 164 -8.42 51.84 -17.02
C LEU A 164 -9.33 52.90 -16.40
N HIS A 165 -10.14 53.63 -17.18
CA HIS A 165 -11.13 54.55 -16.60
C HIS A 165 -12.22 53.81 -15.82
N ILE A 166 -12.77 52.74 -16.39
CA ILE A 166 -13.79 51.93 -15.72
C ILE A 166 -13.20 51.19 -14.51
N GLN A 167 -11.96 50.73 -14.63
CA GLN A 167 -11.29 49.92 -13.60
C GLN A 167 -10.69 50.78 -12.47
N SER A 168 -10.18 51.98 -12.73
CA SER A 168 -9.59 52.87 -11.71
C SER A 168 -10.62 53.42 -10.72
N LYS A 169 -11.87 53.61 -11.15
CA LYS A 169 -12.99 54.02 -10.28
C LYS A 169 -13.55 52.83 -9.48
N GLY A 170 -12.75 52.25 -8.58
CA GLY A 170 -13.22 51.19 -7.67
C GLY A 170 -13.43 49.82 -8.32
N GLN A 171 -12.70 49.53 -9.40
CA GLN A 171 -12.74 48.23 -10.09
C GLN A 171 -14.15 47.80 -10.52
N LYS A 172 -14.96 48.74 -11.06
CA LYS A 172 -16.37 48.47 -11.39
C LYS A 172 -16.56 47.24 -12.29
N LEU A 173 -15.70 47.08 -13.30
CA LEU A 173 -15.82 45.98 -14.26
C LEU A 173 -15.46 44.64 -13.62
N ALA A 174 -14.28 44.53 -12.99
CA ALA A 174 -13.90 43.32 -12.28
C ALA A 174 -14.88 43.00 -11.14
N GLY A 175 -15.29 43.99 -10.35
CA GLY A 175 -16.27 43.81 -9.27
C GLY A 175 -17.62 43.28 -9.76
N ALA A 176 -18.11 43.74 -10.93
CA ALA A 176 -19.32 43.21 -11.54
C ALA A 176 -19.16 41.73 -11.96
N LEU A 177 -18.00 41.35 -12.53
CA LEU A 177 -17.69 39.94 -12.84
C LEU A 177 -17.67 39.09 -11.58
N LEU A 178 -17.00 39.55 -10.52
CA LEU A 178 -16.88 38.81 -9.26
C LEU A 178 -18.26 38.58 -8.62
N ARG A 179 -19.14 39.58 -8.61
CA ARG A 179 -20.53 39.43 -8.15
C ARG A 179 -21.32 38.45 -8.99
N LEU A 180 -21.13 38.43 -10.32
CA LEU A 180 -21.80 37.48 -11.20
C LEU A 180 -21.33 36.04 -10.93
N ILE A 181 -20.02 35.83 -10.72
CA ILE A 181 -19.47 34.53 -10.34
C ILE A 181 -19.97 34.11 -8.94
N GLU A 182 -20.07 35.03 -8.00
CA GLU A 182 -20.62 34.76 -6.66
C GLU A 182 -22.10 34.32 -6.72
N ARG A 183 -22.93 35.00 -7.53
CA ARG A 183 -24.31 34.56 -7.80
C ARG A 183 -24.37 33.14 -8.35
N GLN A 184 -23.44 32.78 -9.23
CA GLN A 184 -23.34 31.40 -9.74
C GLN A 184 -22.94 30.40 -8.66
N ARG A 185 -22.05 30.76 -7.73
CA ARG A 185 -21.70 29.90 -6.57
C ARG A 185 -22.91 29.65 -5.67
N ASN A 186 -23.81 30.63 -5.58
CA ASN A 186 -25.08 30.54 -4.87
C ASN A 186 -26.18 29.79 -5.66
N GLY A 187 -25.87 29.25 -6.83
CA GLY A 187 -26.77 28.41 -7.63
C GLY A 187 -27.56 29.15 -8.70
N GLU A 188 -27.33 30.45 -8.91
CA GLU A 188 -28.00 31.19 -9.98
C GLU A 188 -27.41 30.87 -11.37
N THR A 189 -28.26 30.86 -12.39
CA THR A 189 -27.82 30.74 -13.78
C THR A 189 -27.27 32.06 -14.29
N ILE A 190 -26.04 32.05 -14.79
CA ILE A 190 -25.38 33.24 -15.36
C ILE A 190 -25.05 33.03 -16.84
N ASP A 191 -24.89 34.13 -17.58
CA ASP A 191 -24.38 34.11 -18.95
C ASP A 191 -22.86 33.85 -18.95
N GLN A 192 -22.49 32.58 -19.09
CA GLN A 192 -21.09 32.14 -19.11
C GLN A 192 -20.33 32.71 -20.33
N THR A 193 -21.02 32.98 -21.44
CA THR A 193 -20.40 33.54 -22.65
C THR A 193 -20.02 35.00 -22.44
N LEU A 194 -20.86 35.75 -21.71
CA LEU A 194 -20.56 37.11 -21.31
C LEU A 194 -19.32 37.18 -20.41
N VAL A 195 -19.26 36.33 -19.37
CA VAL A 195 -18.09 36.28 -18.47
C VAL A 195 -16.82 35.96 -19.24
N LYS A 196 -16.87 34.94 -20.11
CA LYS A 196 -15.72 34.54 -20.94
C LYS A 196 -15.22 35.68 -21.80
N LYS A 197 -16.11 36.37 -22.52
CA LYS A 197 -15.73 37.50 -23.39
C LYS A 197 -15.02 38.61 -22.63
N VAL A 198 -15.57 38.98 -21.47
CA VAL A 198 -14.97 40.03 -20.65
C VAL A 198 -13.64 39.53 -20.07
N VAL A 199 -13.55 38.32 -19.55
CA VAL A 199 -12.27 37.76 -19.04
C VAL A 199 -11.20 37.69 -20.15
N ASP A 200 -11.55 37.24 -21.35
CA ASP A 200 -10.65 37.18 -22.50
C ASP A 200 -10.17 38.57 -22.93
N SER A 201 -10.96 39.62 -22.69
CA SER A 201 -10.52 41.01 -22.92
C SER A 201 -9.39 41.41 -21.99
N PHE A 202 -9.43 41.04 -20.70
CA PHE A 202 -8.37 41.35 -19.73
C PHE A 202 -7.04 40.69 -20.14
N VAL A 203 -7.11 39.47 -20.69
CA VAL A 203 -5.94 38.76 -21.23
C VAL A 203 -5.42 39.45 -22.49
N SER A 204 -6.32 39.84 -23.39
CA SER A 204 -5.96 40.49 -24.67
C SER A 204 -5.35 41.89 -24.50
N LEU A 205 -5.64 42.56 -23.38
CA LEU A 205 -5.09 43.89 -23.05
C LEU A 205 -3.68 43.85 -22.45
N GLY A 206 -3.16 42.66 -22.14
CA GLY A 206 -1.78 42.49 -21.71
C GLY A 206 -0.81 42.52 -22.89
N LEU A 207 0.20 43.38 -22.81
CA LEU A 207 1.25 43.52 -23.83
C LEU A 207 2.61 43.38 -23.16
N ASP A 208 3.52 42.61 -23.76
CA ASP A 208 4.91 42.52 -23.34
C ASP A 208 5.71 43.60 -24.09
N GLU A 209 6.35 44.52 -23.35
CA GLU A 209 7.10 45.64 -23.93
C GLU A 209 8.34 45.18 -24.72
N GLY A 210 8.86 43.98 -24.45
CA GLY A 210 9.99 43.38 -25.15
C GLY A 210 9.58 42.60 -26.40
N ASP A 211 8.42 41.94 -26.37
CA ASP A 211 7.87 41.19 -27.51
C ASP A 211 6.35 41.34 -27.64
N ILE A 212 5.91 42.18 -28.57
CA ILE A 212 4.49 42.46 -28.84
C ILE A 212 3.71 41.21 -29.28
N ASN A 213 4.38 40.18 -29.80
CA ASN A 213 3.71 38.94 -30.19
C ASN A 213 3.51 37.98 -29.03
N LYS A 214 4.12 38.25 -27.88
CA LYS A 214 4.01 37.44 -26.67
C LYS A 214 2.87 37.96 -25.80
N VAL A 215 1.97 37.06 -25.45
CA VAL A 215 0.84 37.36 -24.55
C VAL A 215 1.40 37.67 -23.16
N SER A 216 1.15 38.87 -22.66
CA SER A 216 1.37 39.22 -21.25
C SER A 216 0.07 39.02 -20.48
N TYR A 217 0.16 38.47 -19.26
CA TYR A 217 -1.00 38.26 -18.40
C TYR A 217 -1.13 39.34 -17.32
N GLU A 218 -0.26 40.35 -17.28
CA GLU A 218 -0.18 41.31 -16.19
C GLU A 218 -1.52 42.00 -15.87
N VAL A 219 -2.21 42.48 -16.91
CA VAL A 219 -3.53 43.15 -16.76
C VAL A 219 -4.58 42.20 -16.18
N TYR A 220 -4.60 40.96 -16.66
CA TYR A 220 -5.47 39.91 -16.13
C TYR A 220 -5.12 39.57 -14.67
N LYS A 221 -3.82 39.43 -14.36
CA LYS A 221 -3.35 39.08 -13.02
C LYS A 221 -3.69 40.15 -11.99
N GLU A 222 -3.38 41.41 -12.31
CA GLU A 222 -3.54 42.56 -11.42
C GLU A 222 -5.01 42.91 -11.19
N HIS A 223 -5.80 43.02 -12.26
CA HIS A 223 -7.15 43.56 -12.16
C HIS A 223 -8.25 42.52 -11.98
N PHE A 224 -7.98 41.24 -12.27
CA PHE A 224 -8.99 40.19 -12.14
C PHE A 224 -8.51 39.01 -11.30
N GLU A 225 -7.40 38.34 -11.63
CA GLU A 225 -6.98 37.11 -10.96
C GLU A 225 -6.73 37.32 -9.46
N ALA A 226 -5.95 38.31 -9.07
CA ALA A 226 -5.65 38.56 -7.66
C ALA A 226 -6.93 38.89 -6.84
N PRO A 227 -7.79 39.84 -7.26
CA PRO A 227 -9.08 40.07 -6.61
C PRO A 227 -10.00 38.85 -6.61
N PHE A 228 -10.01 38.07 -7.70
CA PHE A 228 -10.81 36.85 -7.82
C PHE A 228 -10.39 35.80 -6.80
N LEU A 229 -9.09 35.55 -6.65
CA LEU A 229 -8.56 34.60 -5.67
C LEU A 229 -8.86 35.05 -4.23
N GLU A 230 -8.71 36.34 -3.93
CA GLU A 230 -9.00 36.91 -2.59
C GLU A 230 -10.48 36.79 -2.22
N VAL A 231 -11.39 37.17 -3.12
CA VAL A 231 -12.84 37.05 -2.90
C VAL A 231 -13.26 35.58 -2.80
N THR A 232 -12.64 34.69 -3.57
CA THR A 232 -12.91 33.26 -3.52
C THR A 232 -12.47 32.64 -2.20
N GLU A 233 -11.27 32.98 -1.72
CA GLU A 233 -10.77 32.56 -0.40
C GLU A 233 -11.70 33.05 0.72
N LYS A 234 -12.13 34.31 0.67
CA LYS A 234 -13.07 34.88 1.65
C LYS A 234 -14.44 34.19 1.61
N TYR A 235 -14.99 33.95 0.42
CA TYR A 235 -16.27 33.28 0.23
C TYR A 235 -16.24 31.88 0.83
N TYR A 236 -15.28 31.04 0.42
CA TYR A 236 -15.21 29.66 0.90
C TYR A 236 -14.85 29.57 2.38
N LYS A 237 -14.15 30.56 2.94
CA LYS A 237 -13.84 30.59 4.37
C LYS A 237 -15.09 30.84 5.22
N GLN A 238 -15.98 31.69 4.73
CA GLN A 238 -17.27 31.94 5.38
C GLN A 238 -18.22 30.75 5.19
N GLU A 239 -18.35 30.25 3.95
CA GLU A 239 -19.23 29.13 3.62
C GLU A 239 -18.85 27.85 4.38
N SER A 240 -17.57 27.46 4.34
CA SER A 240 -17.10 26.24 5.01
C SER A 240 -17.31 26.28 6.52
N LYS A 241 -17.01 27.42 7.15
CA LYS A 241 -17.19 27.60 8.60
C LYS A 241 -18.67 27.55 9.01
N ALA A 242 -19.55 28.21 8.25
CA ALA A 242 -20.99 28.17 8.49
C ALA A 242 -21.54 26.75 8.30
N PHE A 243 -21.19 26.10 7.19
CA PHE A 243 -21.66 24.75 6.87
C PHE A 243 -21.24 23.73 7.93
N LEU A 244 -19.97 23.74 8.37
CA LEU A 244 -19.47 22.83 9.41
C LEU A 244 -20.07 23.07 10.79
N SER A 245 -20.62 24.26 11.04
CA SER A 245 -21.30 24.55 12.32
C SER A 245 -22.71 23.97 12.40
N GLU A 246 -23.32 23.70 11.25
CA GLU A 246 -24.71 23.25 11.13
C GLU A 246 -24.83 21.79 10.69
N ASN A 247 -23.80 21.23 10.05
CA ASN A 247 -23.84 19.92 9.38
C ASN A 247 -22.74 18.97 9.87
N THR A 248 -22.87 17.69 9.50
CA THR A 248 -21.88 16.67 9.84
C THR A 248 -20.62 16.78 8.96
N VAL A 249 -19.51 16.21 9.44
CA VAL A 249 -18.26 16.14 8.65
C VAL A 249 -18.48 15.37 7.35
N ALA A 250 -19.27 14.29 7.35
CA ALA A 250 -19.56 13.51 6.14
C ALA A 250 -20.27 14.35 5.06
N GLU A 251 -21.25 15.17 5.44
CA GLU A 251 -21.92 16.10 4.52
C GLU A 251 -20.95 17.19 4.02
N TYR A 252 -20.08 17.67 4.91
CA TYR A 252 -19.06 18.64 4.53
C TYR A 252 -18.06 18.08 3.50
N LEU A 253 -17.62 16.82 3.64
CA LEU A 253 -16.72 16.19 2.66
C LEU A 253 -17.35 16.15 1.26
N LYS A 254 -18.64 15.79 1.17
CA LYS A 254 -19.39 15.83 -0.10
C LYS A 254 -19.46 17.25 -0.66
N LYS A 255 -19.73 18.23 0.20
CA LYS A 255 -19.81 19.64 -0.21
C LYS A 255 -18.45 20.18 -0.69
N ALA A 256 -17.37 19.88 0.03
CA ALA A 256 -16.02 20.28 -0.34
C ALA A 256 -15.57 19.67 -1.69
N GLU A 257 -15.86 18.38 -1.90
CA GLU A 257 -15.63 17.69 -3.19
C GLU A 257 -16.40 18.36 -4.33
N GLU A 258 -17.69 18.65 -4.13
CA GLU A 258 -18.52 19.33 -5.11
C GLU A 258 -17.98 20.73 -5.44
N ARG A 259 -17.66 21.54 -4.43
CA ARG A 259 -17.14 22.90 -4.61
C ARG A 259 -15.80 22.93 -5.36
N LEU A 260 -14.89 22.01 -5.06
CA LEU A 260 -13.62 21.90 -5.79
C LEU A 260 -13.86 21.57 -7.26
N ARG A 261 -14.75 20.61 -7.55
CA ARG A 261 -15.13 20.27 -8.92
C ARG A 261 -15.76 21.44 -9.65
N GLU A 262 -16.67 22.18 -9.00
CA GLU A 262 -17.28 23.37 -9.60
C GLU A 262 -16.23 24.45 -9.94
N GLU A 263 -15.25 24.71 -9.08
CA GLU A 263 -14.17 25.66 -9.38
C GLU A 263 -13.25 25.19 -10.51
N GLU A 264 -12.95 23.88 -10.59
CA GLU A 264 -12.24 23.31 -11.74
C GLU A 264 -13.02 23.51 -13.04
N ASP A 265 -14.33 23.23 -13.04
CA ASP A 265 -15.22 23.43 -14.18
C ASP A 265 -15.31 24.91 -14.59
N ARG A 266 -15.33 25.84 -13.62
CA ARG A 266 -15.33 27.30 -13.88
C ARG A 266 -14.08 27.71 -14.66
N VAL A 267 -12.92 27.14 -14.30
CA VAL A 267 -11.68 27.40 -15.04
C VAL A 267 -11.78 26.94 -16.48
N GLU A 268 -12.29 25.73 -16.72
CA GLU A 268 -12.41 25.19 -18.09
C GLU A 268 -13.40 25.96 -18.96
N ARG A 269 -14.47 26.50 -18.37
CA ARG A 269 -15.53 27.19 -19.13
C ARG A 269 -15.10 28.59 -19.55
N TYR A 270 -14.65 29.43 -18.62
CA TYR A 270 -14.52 30.87 -18.85
C TYR A 270 -13.35 31.59 -18.16
N LEU A 271 -12.47 30.90 -17.41
CA LEU A 271 -11.26 31.55 -16.85
C LEU A 271 -10.00 31.16 -17.63
N ASN A 272 -8.90 31.86 -17.37
CA ASN A 272 -7.61 31.50 -17.95
C ASN A 272 -7.02 30.26 -17.23
N ASN A 273 -6.44 29.32 -17.99
CA ASN A 273 -5.80 28.12 -17.44
C ASN A 273 -4.68 28.42 -16.43
N ASN A 274 -4.01 29.57 -16.51
CA ASN A 274 -2.98 29.98 -15.54
C ASN A 274 -3.56 30.15 -14.12
N THR A 275 -4.85 30.46 -14.00
CA THR A 275 -5.54 30.63 -12.72
C THR A 275 -5.83 29.31 -12.03
N ARG A 276 -5.85 28.18 -12.76
CA ARG A 276 -6.15 26.86 -12.18
C ARG A 276 -5.31 26.56 -10.95
N LYS A 277 -3.99 26.70 -11.05
CA LYS A 277 -3.07 26.33 -9.97
C LYS A 277 -3.28 27.21 -8.72
N GLY A 278 -3.43 28.53 -8.91
CA GLY A 278 -3.65 29.47 -7.82
C GLY A 278 -5.01 29.29 -7.15
N LEU A 279 -6.06 29.11 -7.95
CA LEU A 279 -7.43 28.91 -7.47
C LEU A 279 -7.59 27.62 -6.67
N ILE A 280 -7.13 26.49 -7.24
CA ILE A 280 -7.26 25.19 -6.57
C ILE A 280 -6.42 25.16 -5.31
N SER A 281 -5.21 25.73 -5.31
CA SER A 281 -4.39 25.83 -4.10
C SER A 281 -5.07 26.65 -2.99
N LYS A 282 -5.76 27.75 -3.33
CA LYS A 282 -6.54 28.54 -2.38
C LYS A 282 -7.77 27.80 -1.85
N CYS A 283 -8.48 27.08 -2.73
CA CYS A 283 -9.63 26.27 -2.32
C CYS A 283 -9.19 25.09 -1.43
N GLU A 284 -8.10 24.40 -1.75
CA GLU A 284 -7.53 23.34 -0.92
C GLU A 284 -7.10 23.85 0.46
N HIS A 285 -6.50 25.05 0.52
CA HIS A 285 -6.15 25.68 1.80
C HIS A 285 -7.39 25.92 2.67
N VAL A 286 -8.42 26.55 2.12
CA VAL A 286 -9.59 26.99 2.90
C VAL A 286 -10.58 25.86 3.18
N LEU A 287 -10.85 25.00 2.19
CA LEU A 287 -11.84 23.92 2.32
C LEU A 287 -11.26 22.69 3.01
N ILE A 288 -9.96 22.41 2.87
CA ILE A 288 -9.34 21.20 3.38
C ILE A 288 -8.41 21.52 4.54
N ARG A 289 -7.37 22.32 4.32
CA ARG A 289 -6.29 22.53 5.30
C ARG A 289 -6.79 23.17 6.60
N GLU A 290 -7.59 24.23 6.52
CA GLU A 290 -8.14 24.92 7.72
C GLU A 290 -9.05 24.03 8.58
N HIS A 291 -9.65 22.98 7.98
CA HIS A 291 -10.60 22.08 8.66
C HIS A 291 -10.07 20.65 8.84
N ALA A 292 -8.78 20.41 8.55
CA ALA A 292 -8.18 19.08 8.55
C ALA A 292 -8.25 18.42 9.94
N GLU A 293 -8.06 19.19 11.02
CA GLU A 293 -8.17 18.69 12.40
C GLU A 293 -9.53 18.07 12.67
N ARG A 294 -10.61 18.72 12.24
CA ARG A 294 -11.98 18.24 12.42
C ARG A 294 -12.25 16.98 11.60
N MET A 295 -11.70 16.89 10.39
CA MET A 295 -11.76 15.68 9.57
C MET A 295 -11.03 14.53 10.27
N TRP A 296 -9.83 14.77 10.79
CA TRP A 296 -9.06 13.76 11.52
C TRP A 296 -9.80 13.29 12.77
N GLU A 297 -10.43 14.18 13.54
CA GLU A 297 -11.26 13.82 14.70
C GLU A 297 -12.39 12.84 14.34
N ASN A 298 -13.12 13.12 13.25
CA ASN A 298 -14.26 12.29 12.83
C ASN A 298 -13.85 10.98 12.15
N PHE A 299 -12.61 10.84 11.68
CA PHE A 299 -12.12 9.64 11.00
C PHE A 299 -12.38 8.34 11.76
N GLN A 300 -12.26 8.37 13.09
CA GLN A 300 -12.48 7.17 13.92
C GLN A 300 -13.92 6.66 13.82
N GLU A 301 -14.90 7.57 13.79
CA GLU A 301 -16.31 7.23 13.66
C GLU A 301 -16.59 6.61 12.28
N LEU A 302 -15.99 7.15 11.22
CA LEU A 302 -16.14 6.60 9.87
C LEU A 302 -15.58 5.18 9.76
N LEU A 303 -14.47 4.88 10.45
CA LEU A 303 -13.90 3.53 10.54
C LEU A 303 -14.79 2.59 11.35
N ASP A 304 -15.27 3.03 12.52
CA ASP A 304 -16.05 2.17 13.43
C ASP A 304 -17.42 1.78 12.84
N TYR A 305 -18.00 2.61 11.96
CA TYR A 305 -19.27 2.34 11.25
C TYR A 305 -19.10 1.90 9.79
N ASP A 306 -17.87 1.58 9.35
CA ASP A 306 -17.58 1.10 7.99
C ASP A 306 -18.15 2.00 6.86
N LYS A 307 -18.05 3.33 7.02
CA LYS A 307 -18.55 4.30 6.02
C LYS A 307 -17.58 4.48 4.86
N ASP A 308 -17.46 3.48 4.00
CA ASP A 308 -16.44 3.41 2.94
C ASP A 308 -16.42 4.60 1.97
N GLU A 309 -17.58 5.06 1.50
CA GLU A 309 -17.61 6.18 0.56
C GLU A 309 -17.10 7.48 1.21
N ASP A 310 -17.44 7.70 2.47
CA ASP A 310 -17.00 8.90 3.20
C ASP A 310 -15.50 8.80 3.55
N LEU A 311 -14.99 7.58 3.83
CA LEU A 311 -13.56 7.32 3.96
C LEU A 311 -12.81 7.60 2.65
N GLN A 312 -13.36 7.21 1.50
CA GLN A 312 -12.79 7.51 0.18
C GLN A 312 -12.73 9.01 -0.09
N ARG A 313 -13.82 9.74 0.21
CA ARG A 313 -13.86 11.21 0.07
C ARG A 313 -12.86 11.88 1.00
N MET A 314 -12.81 11.47 2.26
CA MET A 314 -11.85 11.99 3.24
C MET A 314 -10.41 11.77 2.79
N TYR A 315 -10.09 10.56 2.31
CA TYR A 315 -8.78 10.25 1.74
C TYR A 315 -8.47 11.10 0.51
N ALA A 316 -9.40 11.19 -0.45
CA ALA A 316 -9.19 11.95 -1.69
C ALA A 316 -8.97 13.45 -1.45
N LEU A 317 -9.65 14.02 -0.46
CA LEU A 317 -9.47 15.42 -0.06
C LEU A 317 -8.15 15.62 0.69
N LEU A 318 -7.86 14.83 1.72
CA LEU A 318 -6.65 14.99 2.52
C LEU A 318 -5.37 14.57 1.78
N ALA A 319 -5.46 13.75 0.74
CA ALA A 319 -4.33 13.42 -0.15
C ALA A 319 -3.86 14.62 -0.99
N ARG A 320 -4.69 15.67 -1.14
CA ARG A 320 -4.31 16.90 -1.86
C ARG A 320 -3.35 17.78 -1.06
N ILE A 321 -3.29 17.62 0.27
CA ILE A 321 -2.38 18.37 1.13
C ILE A 321 -1.22 17.47 1.62
N PRO A 322 0.05 17.92 1.57
CA PRO A 322 1.20 17.08 1.92
C PRO A 322 1.13 16.47 3.33
N GLU A 323 0.62 17.22 4.30
CA GLU A 323 0.50 16.85 5.71
C GLU A 323 -0.84 16.15 6.07
N GLY A 324 -1.73 15.90 5.11
CA GLY A 324 -3.10 15.45 5.39
C GLY A 324 -3.23 13.98 5.77
N LEU A 325 -2.39 13.12 5.21
CA LEU A 325 -2.54 11.66 5.32
C LEU A 325 -1.87 11.07 6.56
N GLU A 326 -0.80 11.68 7.08
CA GLU A 326 -0.02 11.11 8.17
C GLU A 326 -0.84 10.90 9.46
N PRO A 327 -1.70 11.86 9.89
CA PRO A 327 -2.59 11.64 11.04
C PRO A 327 -3.62 10.53 10.79
N LEU A 328 -4.12 10.38 9.56
CA LEU A 328 -5.06 9.31 9.21
C LEU A 328 -4.39 7.94 9.31
N ARG A 329 -3.18 7.78 8.77
CA ARG A 329 -2.40 6.54 8.84
C ARG A 329 -2.17 6.11 10.29
N LYS A 330 -1.81 7.06 11.17
CA LYS A 330 -1.63 6.79 12.60
C LYS A 330 -2.93 6.36 13.28
N LYS A 331 -4.05 7.05 13.04
CA LYS A 331 -5.35 6.66 13.59
C LYS A 331 -5.83 5.31 13.07
N PHE A 332 -5.58 5.02 11.79
CA PHE A 332 -5.88 3.72 11.20
C PHE A 332 -5.05 2.61 11.85
N GLU A 333 -3.73 2.81 12.02
CA GLU A 333 -2.86 1.88 12.75
C GLU A 333 -3.40 1.56 14.15
N GLU A 334 -3.79 2.59 14.91
CA GLU A 334 -4.36 2.46 16.25
C GLU A 334 -5.72 1.72 16.23
N HIS A 335 -6.59 2.00 15.26
CA HIS A 335 -7.87 1.31 15.08
C HIS A 335 -7.66 -0.18 14.77
N VAL A 336 -6.79 -0.52 13.82
CA VAL A 336 -6.49 -1.91 13.46
C VAL A 336 -5.93 -2.66 14.67
N LYS A 337 -5.00 -2.05 15.40
CA LYS A 337 -4.44 -2.62 16.63
C LYS A 337 -5.53 -2.89 17.67
N ARG A 338 -6.41 -1.92 17.93
CA ARG A 338 -7.53 -2.07 18.86
C ARG A 338 -8.48 -3.19 18.43
N SER A 339 -8.81 -3.26 17.14
CA SER A 339 -9.66 -4.31 16.58
C SER A 339 -9.05 -5.70 16.76
N GLY A 340 -7.75 -5.86 16.46
CA GLY A 340 -7.04 -7.13 16.63
C GLY A 340 -6.97 -7.59 18.08
N LEU A 341 -6.65 -6.68 19.00
CA LEU A 341 -6.62 -6.97 20.44
C LEU A 341 -8.02 -7.35 20.97
N ALA A 342 -9.05 -6.61 20.59
CA ALA A 342 -10.43 -6.90 21.00
C ALA A 342 -10.93 -8.26 20.49
N ALA A 343 -10.60 -8.62 19.25
CA ALA A 343 -10.96 -9.91 18.67
C ALA A 343 -10.34 -11.08 19.47
N VAL A 344 -9.07 -10.96 19.86
CA VAL A 344 -8.41 -11.98 20.71
C VAL A 344 -8.97 -11.98 22.12
N SER A 345 -9.18 -10.81 22.72
CA SER A 345 -9.72 -10.68 24.09
C SER A 345 -11.08 -11.38 24.24
N LYS A 346 -11.95 -11.23 23.22
CA LYS A 346 -13.25 -11.92 23.15
C LYS A 346 -13.13 -13.45 23.16
N LEU A 347 -12.06 -14.00 22.57
CA LEU A 347 -11.82 -15.45 22.53
C LEU A 347 -11.22 -15.99 23.84
N VAL A 348 -10.38 -15.20 24.52
CA VAL A 348 -9.77 -15.60 25.79
C VAL A 348 -10.82 -15.66 26.90
N GLY A 349 -11.66 -14.61 27.01
CA GLY A 349 -12.72 -14.52 28.02
C GLY A 349 -12.25 -14.89 29.44
N ASP A 350 -13.15 -15.49 30.23
CA ASP A 350 -12.83 -15.96 31.59
C ASP A 350 -12.06 -17.31 31.61
N GLY A 351 -11.89 -17.96 30.46
CA GLY A 351 -11.28 -19.29 30.32
C GLY A 351 -9.74 -19.29 30.39
N GLY A 352 -9.11 -18.12 30.27
CA GLY A 352 -7.66 -17.95 30.30
C GLY A 352 -6.94 -18.36 29.01
N ALA A 353 -5.69 -17.90 28.86
CA ALA A 353 -4.87 -18.06 27.65
C ALA A 353 -4.61 -19.52 27.22
N ASP A 354 -4.73 -20.49 28.14
CA ASP A 354 -4.46 -21.91 27.86
C ASP A 354 -5.67 -22.68 27.32
N ALA A 355 -6.87 -22.10 27.37
CA ALA A 355 -8.10 -22.70 26.85
C ALA A 355 -8.44 -22.29 25.41
N VAL A 356 -7.65 -21.39 24.81
CA VAL A 356 -7.93 -20.84 23.48
C VAL A 356 -7.76 -21.91 22.40
N ASP A 357 -8.81 -22.12 21.61
CA ASP A 357 -8.78 -23.01 20.46
C ASP A 357 -7.90 -22.43 19.33
N PRO A 358 -6.90 -23.18 18.82
CA PRO A 358 -5.99 -22.69 17.79
C PRO A 358 -6.68 -22.25 16.50
N LYS A 359 -7.78 -22.91 16.09
CA LYS A 359 -8.51 -22.53 14.88
C LYS A 359 -9.25 -21.21 15.10
N ALA A 360 -10.03 -21.09 16.17
CA ALA A 360 -10.75 -19.86 16.48
C ALA A 360 -9.80 -18.65 16.61
N TYR A 361 -8.62 -18.85 17.20
CA TYR A 361 -7.58 -17.82 17.31
C TYR A 361 -7.08 -17.34 15.94
N VAL A 362 -6.72 -18.27 15.06
CA VAL A 362 -6.21 -17.94 13.72
C VAL A 362 -7.30 -17.28 12.86
N ASP A 363 -8.52 -17.80 12.91
CA ASP A 363 -9.66 -17.26 12.15
C ASP A 363 -9.97 -15.81 12.56
N ALA A 364 -9.95 -15.49 13.87
CA ALA A 364 -10.19 -14.13 14.35
C ALA A 364 -9.11 -13.13 13.93
N LEU A 365 -7.83 -13.53 13.94
CA LEU A 365 -6.75 -12.66 13.46
C LEU A 365 -6.84 -12.41 11.96
N LEU A 366 -7.20 -13.45 11.20
CA LEU A 366 -7.38 -13.36 9.75
C LEU A 366 -8.57 -12.48 9.36
N GLU A 367 -9.68 -12.58 10.07
CA GLU A 367 -10.87 -11.74 9.83
C GLU A 367 -10.54 -10.26 10.00
N VAL A 368 -9.81 -9.91 11.07
CA VAL A 368 -9.34 -8.54 11.29
C VAL A 368 -8.38 -8.08 10.19
N HIS A 369 -7.43 -8.93 9.79
CA HIS A 369 -6.50 -8.59 8.70
C HIS A 369 -7.24 -8.37 7.38
N GLN A 370 -8.13 -9.29 7.00
CA GLN A 370 -8.85 -9.25 5.74
C GLN A 370 -9.75 -8.02 5.66
N LYS A 371 -10.57 -7.75 6.69
CA LYS A 371 -11.45 -6.58 6.74
C LYS A 371 -10.66 -5.29 6.52
N ASN A 372 -9.56 -5.12 7.26
CA ASN A 372 -8.76 -3.90 7.18
C ASN A 372 -7.96 -3.81 5.88
N SER A 373 -7.50 -4.93 5.32
CA SER A 373 -6.87 -4.97 4.00
C SER A 373 -7.84 -4.53 2.90
N GLU A 374 -9.09 -4.99 2.94
CA GLU A 374 -10.14 -4.57 2.01
C GLU A 374 -10.44 -3.07 2.14
N THR A 375 -10.49 -2.54 3.36
CA THR A 375 -10.62 -1.09 3.60
C THR A 375 -9.45 -0.31 2.99
N VAL A 376 -8.21 -0.77 3.13
CA VAL A 376 -7.05 -0.10 2.53
C VAL A 376 -7.12 -0.11 1.00
N THR A 377 -7.47 -1.25 0.40
CA THR A 377 -7.56 -1.38 -1.05
C THR A 377 -8.71 -0.53 -1.61
N ARG A 378 -9.90 -0.63 -1.02
CA ARG A 378 -11.12 0.03 -1.53
C ARG A 378 -11.15 1.51 -1.16
N SER A 379 -10.91 1.84 0.10
CA SER A 379 -11.14 3.18 0.63
C SER A 379 -9.92 4.09 0.53
N PHE A 380 -8.71 3.54 0.58
CA PHE A 380 -7.45 4.30 0.49
C PHE A 380 -6.67 4.01 -0.81
N ARG A 381 -7.29 3.36 -1.78
CA ARG A 381 -6.72 3.04 -3.12
C ARG A 381 -5.38 2.28 -3.05
N GLY A 382 -5.15 1.49 -2.01
CA GLY A 382 -3.90 0.74 -1.84
C GLY A 382 -2.67 1.62 -1.56
N GLU A 383 -2.86 2.79 -0.95
CA GLU A 383 -1.77 3.72 -0.62
C GLU A 383 -0.73 3.05 0.29
N ALA A 384 0.55 3.17 -0.06
CA ALA A 384 1.64 2.43 0.56
C ALA A 384 1.80 2.72 2.07
N GLY A 385 1.54 3.95 2.51
CA GLY A 385 1.57 4.31 3.93
C GLY A 385 0.48 3.63 4.76
N PHE A 386 -0.77 3.55 4.26
CA PHE A 386 -1.82 2.78 4.92
C PHE A 386 -1.53 1.27 4.93
N VAL A 387 -0.93 0.71 3.87
CA VAL A 387 -0.47 -0.68 3.85
C VAL A 387 0.62 -0.89 4.92
N ALA A 388 1.57 0.04 5.05
CA ALA A 388 2.61 -0.02 6.08
C ALA A 388 2.01 0.08 7.51
N SER A 389 1.01 0.94 7.71
CA SER A 389 0.28 1.04 8.98
C SER A 389 -0.49 -0.25 9.32
N LEU A 390 -1.14 -0.88 8.35
CA LEU A 390 -1.76 -2.20 8.51
C LEU A 390 -0.73 -3.25 8.92
N ASP A 391 0.38 -3.34 8.17
CA ASP A 391 1.44 -4.31 8.42
C ASP A 391 2.06 -4.14 9.83
N LYS A 392 2.24 -2.90 10.27
CA LYS A 392 2.77 -2.56 11.58
C LYS A 392 1.79 -2.92 12.70
N ALA A 393 0.51 -2.58 12.54
CA ALA A 393 -0.53 -2.94 13.50
C ALA A 393 -0.68 -4.47 13.63
N CYS A 394 -0.71 -5.19 12.50
CA CYS A 394 -0.76 -6.65 12.47
C CYS A 394 0.43 -7.29 13.17
N ARG A 395 1.65 -6.80 12.92
CA ARG A 395 2.83 -7.29 13.65
C ARG A 395 2.69 -7.08 15.16
N GLU A 396 2.12 -5.97 15.60
CA GLU A 396 1.97 -5.72 17.03
C GLU A 396 0.93 -6.65 17.68
N PHE A 397 -0.30 -6.72 17.16
CA PHE A 397 -1.36 -7.51 17.82
C PHE A 397 -1.17 -9.02 17.65
N VAL A 398 -0.50 -9.49 16.59
CA VAL A 398 -0.19 -10.93 16.42
C VAL A 398 0.85 -11.39 17.46
N ASN A 399 1.85 -10.57 17.76
CA ASN A 399 2.91 -10.94 18.73
C ASN A 399 2.60 -10.52 20.17
N LYS A 400 1.68 -9.58 20.39
CA LYS A 400 1.26 -9.11 21.73
C LYS A 400 -0.25 -8.98 21.82
N ASN A 401 -0.87 -9.85 22.59
CA ASN A 401 -2.31 -9.91 22.84
C ASN A 401 -2.63 -10.69 24.14
N ASP A 402 -3.89 -10.71 24.54
CA ASP A 402 -4.33 -11.38 25.77
C ASP A 402 -4.05 -12.89 25.78
N ALA A 403 -4.06 -13.55 24.62
CA ALA A 403 -3.74 -14.98 24.51
C ALA A 403 -2.24 -15.25 24.70
N THR A 404 -1.37 -14.31 24.29
CA THR A 404 0.08 -14.41 24.52
C THR A 404 0.48 -14.10 25.97
N GLY A 405 -0.28 -13.24 26.65
CA GLY A 405 0.11 -12.71 27.96
C GLY A 405 1.49 -12.06 27.89
N THR A 406 2.46 -12.59 28.64
CA THR A 406 3.87 -12.15 28.61
C THR A 406 4.75 -12.95 27.66
N SER A 407 4.23 -14.01 27.03
CA SER A 407 5.00 -14.93 26.20
C SER A 407 4.92 -14.57 24.72
N THR A 408 6.06 -14.36 24.07
CA THR A 408 6.13 -14.18 22.61
C THR A 408 5.99 -15.51 21.84
N THR A 409 5.96 -16.64 22.53
CA THR A 409 6.03 -17.97 21.90
C THR A 409 4.66 -18.63 21.71
N LYS A 410 3.60 -18.07 22.29
CA LYS A 410 2.24 -18.63 22.23
C LYS A 410 1.59 -18.49 20.85
N SER A 411 1.66 -17.32 20.20
CA SER A 411 1.07 -17.16 18.85
C SER A 411 1.72 -18.09 17.82
N PRO A 412 3.07 -18.21 17.75
CA PRO A 412 3.72 -19.20 16.89
C PRO A 412 3.29 -20.65 17.20
N GLU A 413 3.14 -21.01 18.49
CA GLU A 413 2.66 -22.32 18.91
C GLU A 413 1.22 -22.58 18.42
N LEU A 414 0.30 -21.63 18.62
CA LEU A 414 -1.10 -21.75 18.19
C LEU A 414 -1.20 -21.85 16.67
N LEU A 415 -0.44 -21.04 15.93
CA LEU A 415 -0.40 -21.11 14.47
C LEU A 415 0.13 -22.48 13.99
N ALA A 416 1.18 -23.01 14.61
CA ALA A 416 1.72 -24.33 14.27
C ALA A 416 0.73 -25.46 14.60
N LYS A 417 -0.01 -25.37 15.72
CA LYS A 417 -1.08 -26.31 16.07
C LYS A 417 -2.24 -26.26 15.07
N HIS A 418 -2.63 -25.07 14.62
CA HIS A 418 -3.66 -24.92 13.60
C HIS A 418 -3.21 -25.52 12.26
N ALA A 419 -1.98 -25.25 11.83
CA ALA A 419 -1.41 -25.87 10.63
C ALA A 419 -1.33 -27.42 10.74
N ASP A 420 -0.97 -27.96 11.91
CA ASP A 420 -1.02 -29.41 12.18
C ASP A 420 -2.45 -29.97 12.07
N ALA A 421 -3.44 -29.26 12.57
CA ALA A 421 -4.83 -29.68 12.48
C ALA A 421 -5.33 -29.72 11.03
N LEU A 422 -4.92 -28.73 10.21
CA LEU A 422 -5.27 -28.67 8.79
C LEU A 422 -4.72 -29.86 7.99
N LEU A 423 -3.47 -30.25 8.28
CA LEU A 423 -2.71 -31.27 7.54
C LEU A 423 -2.94 -32.71 8.02
N ARG A 424 -3.92 -32.98 8.90
CA ARG A 424 -4.25 -34.34 9.37
C ARG A 424 -5.37 -34.98 8.55
N LYS A 425 -5.27 -36.30 8.29
CA LYS A 425 -6.27 -37.10 7.52
C LYS A 425 -7.72 -36.99 7.98
N ASN A 426 -7.95 -36.72 9.27
CA ASN A 426 -9.31 -36.63 9.82
C ASN A 426 -9.94 -35.23 9.67
N ASN A 427 -9.24 -34.30 9.02
CA ASN A 427 -9.78 -32.98 8.76
C ASN A 427 -10.74 -33.03 7.56
N LYS A 428 -12.02 -32.70 7.80
CA LYS A 428 -13.05 -32.66 6.76
C LYS A 428 -12.72 -31.67 5.62
N MET A 429 -11.96 -30.61 5.91
CA MET A 429 -11.51 -29.64 4.89
C MET A 429 -10.42 -30.19 3.96
N ALA A 430 -9.82 -31.35 4.25
CA ALA A 430 -8.84 -31.96 3.34
C ALA A 430 -9.50 -32.64 2.13
N GLU A 431 -10.82 -32.86 2.17
CA GLU A 431 -11.60 -33.47 1.08
C GLU A 431 -12.16 -32.44 0.10
N GLU A 432 -12.21 -31.16 0.48
CA GLU A 432 -12.76 -30.04 -0.29
C GLU A 432 -11.60 -29.14 -0.74
N GLU A 433 -11.47 -28.80 -2.02
CA GLU A 433 -10.34 -28.11 -2.70
C GLU A 433 -9.80 -26.79 -2.07
N ASP A 434 -10.27 -26.34 -0.90
CA ASP A 434 -9.85 -25.13 -0.18
C ASP A 434 -8.70 -25.36 0.84
N LEU A 435 -8.11 -26.56 0.94
CA LEU A 435 -6.97 -26.79 1.84
C LEU A 435 -5.79 -25.85 1.52
N GLU A 436 -5.48 -25.66 0.24
CA GLU A 436 -4.41 -24.76 -0.21
C GLU A 436 -4.73 -23.30 0.13
N GLY A 437 -5.99 -22.88 0.04
CA GLY A 437 -6.47 -21.57 0.47
C GLY A 437 -6.26 -21.35 1.97
N ALA A 438 -6.58 -22.34 2.80
CA ALA A 438 -6.34 -22.31 4.23
C ALA A 438 -4.84 -22.24 4.58
N LEU A 439 -3.98 -22.99 3.89
CA LEU A 439 -2.53 -22.91 4.08
C LEU A 439 -1.96 -21.53 3.69
N ASN A 440 -2.47 -20.92 2.63
CA ASN A 440 -2.08 -19.56 2.25
C ASN A 440 -2.49 -18.55 3.33
N LYS A 441 -3.67 -18.69 3.93
CA LYS A 441 -4.11 -17.84 5.05
C LYS A 441 -3.18 -17.99 6.27
N VAL A 442 -2.75 -19.21 6.62
CA VAL A 442 -1.73 -19.42 7.67
C VAL A 442 -0.45 -18.64 7.36
N MET A 443 -0.01 -18.63 6.10
CA MET A 443 1.19 -17.90 5.69
C MET A 443 1.05 -16.38 5.75
N VAL A 444 -0.16 -15.83 5.60
CA VAL A 444 -0.43 -14.39 5.83
C VAL A 444 -0.08 -14.01 7.25
N LEU A 445 -0.55 -14.77 8.26
CA LEU A 445 -0.21 -14.50 9.66
C LEU A 445 1.26 -14.80 9.96
N PHE A 446 1.83 -15.84 9.36
CA PHE A 446 3.24 -16.20 9.54
C PHE A 446 4.20 -15.06 9.18
N LYS A 447 3.87 -14.23 8.17
CA LYS A 447 4.63 -13.01 7.81
C LYS A 447 4.81 -12.08 9.01
N TYR A 448 3.79 -11.97 9.86
CA TYR A 448 3.75 -11.05 10.99
C TYR A 448 4.35 -11.61 12.27
N ILE A 449 4.73 -12.90 12.31
CA ILE A 449 5.39 -13.50 13.47
C ILE A 449 6.84 -13.04 13.56
N ASP A 450 7.24 -12.60 14.76
CA ASP A 450 8.63 -12.25 15.07
C ASP A 450 9.48 -13.50 15.33
N ASP A 451 9.00 -14.40 16.20
CA ASP A 451 9.70 -15.61 16.63
C ASP A 451 9.37 -16.82 15.73
N LYS A 452 9.83 -16.78 14.47
CA LYS A 452 9.57 -17.82 13.46
C LYS A 452 10.26 -19.15 13.78
N ASP A 453 11.35 -19.13 14.53
CA ASP A 453 12.04 -20.34 15.01
C ASP A 453 11.17 -21.16 15.98
N VAL A 454 10.36 -20.52 16.81
CA VAL A 454 9.38 -21.19 17.67
C VAL A 454 8.36 -21.94 16.80
N PHE A 455 7.79 -21.26 15.80
CA PHE A 455 6.89 -21.92 14.83
C PHE A 455 7.59 -23.12 14.18
N GLN A 456 8.85 -22.97 13.75
CA GLN A 456 9.63 -24.02 13.11
C GLN A 456 9.74 -25.26 13.99
N THR A 457 10.10 -25.10 15.26
CA THR A 457 10.34 -26.22 16.18
C THR A 457 9.04 -26.94 16.52
N TYR A 458 7.95 -26.20 16.75
CA TYR A 458 6.62 -26.80 16.92
C TYR A 458 6.17 -27.52 15.66
N TYR A 459 6.30 -26.89 14.49
CA TYR A 459 5.91 -27.47 13.21
C TYR A 459 6.72 -28.75 12.91
N THR A 460 8.04 -28.73 13.14
CA THR A 460 8.94 -29.90 12.97
C THR A 460 8.53 -31.05 13.87
N THR A 461 8.22 -30.75 15.14
CA THR A 461 7.78 -31.75 16.13
C THR A 461 6.42 -32.35 15.78
N LYS A 462 5.51 -31.55 15.22
CA LYS A 462 4.20 -32.05 14.76
C LYS A 462 4.33 -32.84 13.46
N LEU A 463 5.11 -32.35 12.49
CA LEU A 463 5.38 -33.05 11.24
C LEU A 463 6.00 -34.43 11.51
N SER A 464 6.98 -34.54 12.41
CA SER A 464 7.62 -35.82 12.74
C SER A 464 6.59 -36.85 13.20
N LYS A 465 5.67 -36.46 14.09
CA LYS A 465 4.58 -37.30 14.55
C LYS A 465 3.61 -37.67 13.42
N ARG A 466 3.28 -36.71 12.53
CA ARG A 466 2.39 -36.99 11.40
C ARG A 466 2.98 -38.02 10.42
N LEU A 467 4.26 -37.87 10.09
CA LEU A 467 5.00 -38.79 9.21
C LEU A 467 5.15 -40.19 9.85
N ILE A 468 5.63 -40.28 11.10
CA ILE A 468 5.82 -41.55 11.81
C ILE A 468 4.49 -42.31 11.96
N HIS A 469 3.40 -41.59 12.20
CA HIS A 469 2.10 -42.21 12.42
C HIS A 469 1.27 -42.40 11.15
N GLY A 470 1.71 -41.88 10.00
CA GLY A 470 1.00 -41.98 8.72
C GLY A 470 -0.35 -41.25 8.72
N VAL A 471 -0.46 -40.14 9.46
CA VAL A 471 -1.71 -39.37 9.66
C VAL A 471 -1.77 -38.05 8.88
N SER A 472 -0.80 -37.79 7.99
CA SER A 472 -0.82 -36.64 7.07
C SER A 472 -1.91 -36.77 6.02
N ALA A 473 -2.65 -35.69 5.77
CA ALA A 473 -3.77 -35.64 4.83
C ALA A 473 -3.35 -36.00 3.40
N SER A 474 -2.29 -35.35 2.91
CA SER A 474 -1.68 -35.58 1.59
C SER A 474 -0.19 -35.24 1.66
N ASP A 475 0.64 -36.01 0.96
CA ASP A 475 2.08 -35.75 0.87
C ASP A 475 2.36 -34.49 0.03
N GLU A 476 1.51 -34.20 -0.97
CA GLU A 476 1.55 -33.00 -1.79
C GLU A 476 1.25 -31.74 -0.98
N ALA A 477 0.25 -31.78 -0.10
CA ALA A 477 -0.10 -30.66 0.77
C ALA A 477 1.03 -30.33 1.76
N GLU A 478 1.69 -31.36 2.31
CA GLU A 478 2.85 -31.17 3.18
C GLU A 478 4.05 -30.58 2.42
N ALA A 479 4.31 -31.06 1.20
CA ALA A 479 5.34 -30.52 0.33
C ALA A 479 5.06 -29.07 -0.06
N SER A 480 3.80 -28.72 -0.37
CA SER A 480 3.35 -27.35 -0.64
C SER A 480 3.64 -26.43 0.55
N MET A 481 3.26 -26.83 1.76
CA MET A 481 3.52 -26.04 2.97
C MET A 481 5.02 -25.83 3.23
N ILE A 482 5.86 -26.86 3.02
CA ILE A 482 7.32 -26.73 3.13
C ILE A 482 7.86 -25.76 2.07
N SER A 483 7.35 -25.79 0.84
CA SER A 483 7.76 -24.84 -0.21
C SER A 483 7.45 -23.40 0.19
N LYS A 484 6.27 -23.13 0.74
CA LYS A 484 5.88 -21.79 1.22
C LYS A 484 6.77 -21.31 2.37
N LEU A 485 7.11 -22.19 3.31
CA LEU A 485 8.05 -21.87 4.39
C LEU A 485 9.47 -21.59 3.85
N LYS A 486 9.87 -22.30 2.79
CA LYS A 486 11.17 -22.09 2.13
C LYS A 486 11.21 -20.76 1.39
N GLU A 487 10.13 -20.35 0.72
CA GLU A 487 10.01 -19.05 0.08
C GLU A 487 10.07 -17.91 1.10
N ALA A 488 9.42 -18.07 2.26
CA ALA A 488 9.37 -17.03 3.29
C ALA A 488 10.64 -16.92 4.14
N CYS A 489 11.36 -18.02 4.40
CA CYS A 489 12.48 -18.07 5.36
C CYS A 489 13.79 -18.66 4.82
N GLY A 490 13.80 -19.11 3.57
CA GLY A 490 14.97 -19.68 2.90
C GLY A 490 15.22 -21.16 3.18
N PHE A 491 16.22 -21.70 2.47
CA PHE A 491 16.52 -23.14 2.46
C PHE A 491 16.93 -23.70 3.83
N GLU A 492 17.81 -23.01 4.55
CA GLU A 492 18.30 -23.47 5.87
C GLU A 492 17.18 -23.67 6.89
N TYR A 493 16.12 -22.86 6.82
CA TYR A 493 14.95 -22.99 7.69
C TYR A 493 14.18 -24.29 7.42
N THR A 494 14.06 -24.69 6.16
CA THR A 494 13.29 -25.88 5.76
C THR A 494 14.11 -27.17 5.62
N ASN A 495 15.44 -27.10 5.72
CA ASN A 495 16.33 -28.23 5.44
C ASN A 495 15.99 -29.50 6.26
N LYS A 496 15.72 -29.34 7.57
CA LYS A 496 15.31 -30.47 8.44
C LYS A 496 14.01 -31.10 7.93
N LEU A 497 12.99 -30.30 7.62
CA LEU A 497 11.68 -30.77 7.14
C LEU A 497 11.80 -31.53 5.81
N GLN A 498 12.56 -30.99 4.85
CA GLN A 498 12.76 -31.62 3.55
C GLN A 498 13.52 -32.95 3.68
N ARG A 499 14.50 -33.01 4.58
CA ARG A 499 15.24 -34.24 4.86
C ARG A 499 14.36 -35.31 5.51
N MET A 500 13.42 -34.93 6.37
CA MET A 500 12.46 -35.87 6.95
C MET A 500 11.64 -36.59 5.87
N PHE A 501 11.18 -35.88 4.82
CA PHE A 501 10.51 -36.50 3.67
C PHE A 501 11.41 -37.49 2.92
N THR A 502 12.66 -37.10 2.66
CA THR A 502 13.61 -37.99 2.00
C THR A 502 13.86 -39.26 2.83
N ASP A 503 14.00 -39.12 4.15
CA ASP A 503 14.21 -40.26 5.05
C ASP A 503 12.99 -41.20 5.09
N MET A 504 11.75 -40.69 4.92
CA MET A 504 10.55 -41.54 4.79
C MET A 504 10.60 -42.42 3.54
N SER A 505 10.90 -41.84 2.37
CA SER A 505 11.02 -42.61 1.13
C SER A 505 12.15 -43.64 1.20
N LEU A 506 13.32 -43.22 1.68
CA LEU A 506 14.46 -44.12 1.86
C LEU A 506 14.17 -45.26 2.84
N SER A 507 13.39 -45.00 3.89
CA SER A 507 12.98 -46.02 4.86
C SER A 507 12.03 -47.06 4.26
N LYS A 508 11.12 -46.61 3.39
CA LYS A 508 10.22 -47.50 2.65
C LYS A 508 11.01 -48.41 1.71
N ASP A 509 11.91 -47.82 0.91
CA ASP A 509 12.79 -48.57 0.01
C ASP A 509 13.66 -49.58 0.77
N LEU A 510 14.18 -49.19 1.95
CA LEU A 510 14.96 -50.08 2.81
C LEU A 510 14.13 -51.23 3.36
N THR A 511 12.88 -50.98 3.75
CA THR A 511 11.94 -52.00 4.21
C THR A 511 11.64 -53.02 3.11
N ASP A 512 11.36 -52.54 1.90
CA ASP A 512 11.03 -53.41 0.76
C ASP A 512 12.25 -54.27 0.35
N GLN A 513 13.43 -53.65 0.27
CA GLN A 513 14.68 -54.38 0.01
C GLN A 513 15.04 -55.41 1.09
N PHE A 514 14.64 -55.17 2.35
CA PHE A 514 14.81 -56.16 3.41
C PHE A 514 13.86 -57.34 3.25
N LYS A 515 12.58 -57.08 2.93
CA LYS A 515 11.58 -58.12 2.67
C LYS A 515 12.00 -59.03 1.50
N ASP A 516 12.46 -58.44 0.40
CA ASP A 516 12.92 -59.19 -0.77
C ASP A 516 14.09 -60.12 -0.43
N ARG A 517 15.06 -59.63 0.36
CA ARG A 517 16.22 -60.44 0.79
C ARG A 517 15.82 -61.61 1.69
N ILE A 518 14.85 -61.40 2.58
CA ILE A 518 14.36 -62.47 3.45
C ILE A 518 13.62 -63.53 2.63
N GLN A 519 12.79 -63.12 1.66
CA GLN A 519 12.09 -64.02 0.75
C GLN A 519 13.07 -64.86 -0.10
N GLN A 520 14.17 -64.26 -0.58
CA GLN A 520 15.21 -64.96 -1.35
C GLN A 520 15.99 -66.00 -0.53
N ASN A 521 16.14 -65.78 0.78
CA ASN A 521 16.83 -66.72 1.66
C ASN A 521 15.95 -67.90 2.09
N HIS A 522 14.69 -67.98 1.62
CA HIS A 522 13.68 -68.95 2.08
C HIS A 522 13.45 -68.95 3.61
N ASP A 523 13.79 -67.86 4.28
CA ASP A 523 13.46 -67.65 5.68
C ASP A 523 11.99 -67.16 5.73
N ASP A 524 11.05 -68.06 6.05
CA ASP A 524 9.67 -67.62 6.28
C ASP A 524 9.63 -66.78 7.56
N MET A 525 9.01 -65.59 7.47
CA MET A 525 8.78 -64.75 8.63
C MET A 525 7.33 -64.91 9.04
N ASP A 526 7.09 -65.51 10.20
CA ASP A 526 5.76 -65.53 10.83
C ASP A 526 5.24 -64.12 11.21
N LEU A 527 6.09 -63.09 11.07
CA LEU A 527 5.81 -61.69 11.42
C LEU A 527 5.89 -60.75 10.21
N THR A 528 4.86 -59.92 10.02
CA THR A 528 4.93 -58.79 9.09
C THR A 528 5.74 -57.65 9.70
N PHE A 529 6.90 -57.34 9.12
CA PHE A 529 7.83 -56.32 9.63
C PHE A 529 7.95 -55.11 8.70
N SER A 530 8.00 -53.92 9.29
CA SER A 530 8.25 -52.64 8.62
C SER A 530 9.10 -51.76 9.52
N ILE A 531 10.06 -51.03 8.95
CA ILE A 531 11.02 -50.22 9.72
C ILE A 531 11.17 -48.82 9.15
N MET A 532 11.38 -47.86 10.04
CA MET A 532 11.70 -46.47 9.70
C MET A 532 13.09 -46.15 10.23
N VAL A 533 14.03 -45.88 9.33
CA VAL A 533 15.42 -45.52 9.68
C VAL A 533 15.62 -44.04 9.44
N LEU A 534 15.75 -43.29 10.53
CA LEU A 534 15.67 -41.83 10.55
C LEU A 534 17.02 -41.22 10.96
N GLY A 535 17.43 -40.12 10.33
CA GLY A 535 18.66 -39.44 10.68
C GLY A 535 18.55 -38.69 12.02
N THR A 536 19.36 -39.05 13.02
CA THR A 536 19.33 -38.46 14.37
C THR A 536 19.39 -36.93 14.40
N ASN A 537 20.08 -36.31 13.44
CA ASN A 537 20.28 -34.85 13.41
C ASN A 537 19.10 -34.07 12.79
N PHE A 538 18.16 -34.75 12.14
CA PHE A 538 17.07 -34.11 11.39
C PHE A 538 15.71 -34.27 12.07
N TRP A 539 15.57 -35.27 12.93
CA TRP A 539 14.32 -35.63 13.59
C TRP A 539 14.37 -35.24 15.07
N PRO A 540 13.33 -34.57 15.61
CA PRO A 540 13.25 -34.22 17.02
C PRO A 540 12.78 -35.42 17.85
N LEU A 541 13.55 -36.51 17.82
CA LEU A 541 13.23 -37.77 18.48
C LEU A 541 14.29 -38.08 19.53
N ASN A 542 13.86 -38.09 20.79
CA ASN A 542 14.73 -38.39 21.91
C ASN A 542 14.60 -39.87 22.31
N PRO A 543 15.72 -40.59 22.49
CA PRO A 543 15.70 -41.93 23.05
C PRO A 543 15.24 -41.88 24.50
N THR A 544 14.37 -42.82 24.90
CA THR A 544 13.95 -42.97 26.29
C THR A 544 15.04 -43.63 27.12
N ASN A 545 15.27 -43.17 28.35
CA ASN A 545 16.23 -43.75 29.32
C ASN A 545 15.80 -45.12 29.90
N SER A 546 14.90 -45.85 29.24
CA SER A 546 14.42 -47.15 29.72
C SER A 546 15.16 -48.26 28.99
N GLU A 547 15.72 -49.21 29.73
CA GLU A 547 16.18 -50.47 29.16
C GLU A 547 14.94 -51.25 28.71
N PHE A 548 14.78 -51.52 27.42
CA PHE A 548 13.65 -52.30 26.91
C PHE A 548 14.12 -53.72 26.66
N ILE A 549 13.58 -54.67 27.42
CA ILE A 549 13.83 -56.09 27.21
C ILE A 549 13.02 -56.52 25.98
N ILE A 550 13.72 -56.88 24.91
CA ILE A 550 13.12 -57.26 23.64
C ILE A 550 12.41 -58.61 23.82
N PRO A 551 11.09 -58.70 23.58
CA PRO A 551 10.37 -59.97 23.67
C PRO A 551 10.92 -61.03 22.72
N THR A 552 10.92 -62.29 23.17
CA THR A 552 11.45 -63.45 22.43
C THR A 552 10.83 -63.62 21.05
N ASP A 553 9.55 -63.26 20.90
CA ASP A 553 8.80 -63.36 19.65
C ASP A 553 9.33 -62.43 18.54
N ILE A 554 9.92 -61.29 18.89
CA ILE A 554 10.42 -60.30 17.92
C ILE A 554 11.95 -60.22 17.85
N LEU A 555 12.65 -60.86 18.81
CA LEU A 555 14.10 -60.86 18.91
C LEU A 555 14.79 -61.38 17.62
N PRO A 556 14.36 -62.49 16.98
CA PRO A 556 14.98 -62.96 15.74
C PRO A 556 14.90 -61.94 14.60
N THR A 557 13.75 -61.27 14.45
CA THR A 557 13.56 -60.23 13.43
C THR A 557 14.44 -59.02 13.70
N TYR A 558 14.56 -58.60 14.96
CA TYR A 558 15.45 -57.52 15.39
C TYR A 558 16.92 -57.82 15.05
N GLU A 559 17.41 -59.02 15.36
CA GLU A 559 18.79 -59.43 15.09
C GLU A 559 19.08 -59.52 13.59
N ARG A 560 18.16 -60.14 12.83
CA ARG A 560 18.26 -60.24 11.36
C ARG A 560 18.33 -58.87 10.71
N PHE A 561 17.45 -57.93 11.09
CA PHE A 561 17.47 -56.58 10.54
C PHE A 561 18.74 -55.82 10.95
N THR A 562 19.17 -55.93 12.21
CA THR A 562 20.39 -55.26 12.69
C THR A 562 21.61 -55.73 11.91
N LYS A 563 21.76 -57.03 11.68
CA LYS A 563 22.83 -57.62 10.87
C LYS A 563 22.74 -57.18 9.41
N TYR A 564 21.54 -57.19 8.82
CA TYR A 564 21.30 -56.70 7.45
C TYR A 564 21.76 -55.26 7.28
N TYR A 565 21.36 -54.38 8.20
CA TYR A 565 21.68 -52.96 8.13
C TYR A 565 23.17 -52.69 8.29
N GLN A 566 23.84 -53.35 9.25
CA GLN A 566 25.29 -53.23 9.45
C GLN A 566 26.10 -53.68 8.22
N GLN A 567 25.67 -54.75 7.55
CA GLN A 567 26.33 -55.22 6.31
C GLN A 567 26.18 -54.22 5.17
N LYS A 568 25.01 -53.59 5.04
CA LYS A 568 24.70 -52.66 3.95
C LYS A 568 25.30 -51.28 4.19
N HIS A 569 25.39 -50.85 5.44
CA HIS A 569 25.84 -49.51 5.83
C HIS A 569 26.97 -49.59 6.86
N SER A 570 28.21 -49.67 6.37
CA SER A 570 29.39 -49.59 7.21
C SER A 570 29.52 -48.22 7.89
N GLY A 571 29.96 -48.21 9.15
CA GLY A 571 30.16 -46.99 9.94
C GLY A 571 28.89 -46.34 10.51
N ARG A 572 27.71 -46.96 10.37
CA ARG A 572 26.47 -46.47 10.99
C ARG A 572 26.06 -47.34 12.19
N LYS A 573 25.51 -46.71 13.23
CA LYS A 573 24.93 -47.38 14.40
C LYS A 573 23.43 -47.11 14.45
N LEU A 574 22.64 -48.14 14.73
CA LEU A 574 21.21 -48.02 14.96
C LEU A 574 20.93 -47.78 16.45
N THR A 575 20.02 -46.85 16.72
CA THR A 575 19.41 -46.64 18.04
C THR A 575 17.91 -46.87 17.89
N TRP A 576 17.37 -47.86 18.59
CA TRP A 576 15.96 -48.25 18.46
C TRP A 576 15.06 -47.42 19.36
N LEU A 577 14.00 -46.85 18.79
CA LEU A 577 13.04 -46.01 19.50
C LEU A 577 11.70 -46.74 19.67
N TRP A 578 11.63 -47.55 20.72
CA TRP A 578 10.48 -48.43 21.01
C TRP A 578 9.20 -47.67 21.35
N ASN A 579 9.31 -46.45 21.91
CA ASN A 579 8.18 -45.59 22.24
C ASN A 579 7.38 -45.11 21.02
N TYR A 580 8.00 -45.04 19.83
CA TYR A 580 7.33 -44.65 18.58
C TYR A 580 6.83 -45.84 17.75
N SER A 581 7.11 -47.06 18.19
CA SER A 581 6.77 -48.29 17.48
C SER A 581 5.30 -48.69 17.69
N LYS A 582 4.71 -49.30 16.65
CA LYS A 582 3.33 -49.80 16.67
C LYS A 582 3.32 -51.28 16.35
N ASN A 583 2.49 -52.04 17.05
CA ASN A 583 2.37 -53.47 16.87
C ASN A 583 0.90 -53.86 16.71
N GLU A 584 0.66 -54.97 16.01
CA GLU A 584 -0.66 -55.60 15.90
C GLU A 584 -0.59 -57.00 16.49
N LEU A 585 -1.32 -57.22 17.58
CA LEU A 585 -1.34 -58.51 18.28
C LEU A 585 -2.68 -59.20 18.06
N ARG A 586 -2.63 -60.47 17.63
CA ARG A 586 -3.81 -61.31 17.55
C ARG A 586 -4.05 -61.98 18.91
N ALA A 587 -5.09 -61.56 19.60
CA ALA A 587 -5.42 -62.11 20.92
C ALA A 587 -6.24 -63.40 20.77
N ASN A 588 -5.55 -64.54 20.73
CA ASN A 588 -6.13 -65.86 20.47
C ASN A 588 -6.88 -66.47 21.67
N LYS A 589 -6.60 -66.01 22.91
CA LYS A 589 -7.26 -66.50 24.14
C LYS A 589 -8.71 -65.98 24.29
N PHE A 590 -9.15 -65.01 23.48
CA PHE A 590 -10.52 -64.48 23.51
C PHE A 590 -11.43 -65.10 22.45
N ASN A 591 -12.74 -65.13 22.74
CA ASN A 591 -13.78 -65.52 21.79
C ASN A 591 -14.86 -64.42 21.69
N PRO A 592 -15.02 -63.72 20.54
CA PRO A 592 -14.27 -63.87 19.29
C PRO A 592 -12.81 -63.43 19.40
N LYS A 593 -11.96 -63.83 18.44
CA LYS A 593 -10.56 -63.39 18.36
C LYS A 593 -10.50 -61.88 18.06
N TYR A 594 -9.72 -61.14 18.83
CA TYR A 594 -9.53 -59.69 18.64
C TYR A 594 -8.13 -59.37 18.07
N ILE A 595 -8.02 -58.21 17.42
CA ILE A 595 -6.75 -57.62 17.00
C ILE A 595 -6.50 -56.38 17.85
N LEU A 596 -5.40 -56.39 18.62
CA LEU A 596 -5.01 -55.29 19.50
C LEU A 596 -3.91 -54.48 18.83
N MET A 597 -4.16 -53.20 18.57
CA MET A 597 -3.13 -52.25 18.14
C MET A 597 -2.45 -51.67 19.37
N THR A 598 -1.16 -51.93 19.54
CA THR A 598 -0.43 -51.64 20.77
C THR A 598 0.84 -50.83 20.50
N SER A 599 1.33 -50.13 21.53
CA SER A 599 2.73 -49.67 21.56
C SER A 599 3.65 -50.85 21.88
N SER A 600 4.97 -50.70 21.70
CA SER A 600 5.91 -51.77 22.06
C SER A 600 5.97 -52.07 23.55
N TRP A 601 5.72 -51.07 24.40
CA TRP A 601 5.61 -51.29 25.85
C TRP A 601 4.35 -52.08 26.21
N GLN A 602 3.21 -51.75 25.59
CA GLN A 602 1.98 -52.53 25.76
C GLN A 602 2.14 -53.97 25.26
N MET A 603 2.82 -54.17 24.14
CA MET A 603 3.13 -55.51 23.62
C MET A 603 3.99 -56.31 24.61
N ALA A 604 5.08 -55.72 25.11
CA ALA A 604 5.96 -56.41 26.05
C ALA A 604 5.23 -56.88 27.30
N VAL A 605 4.29 -56.08 27.82
CA VAL A 605 3.40 -56.45 28.94
C VAL A 605 2.45 -57.59 28.54
N LEU A 606 1.73 -57.44 27.43
CA LEU A 606 0.71 -58.43 27.02
C LEU A 606 1.30 -59.81 26.71
N LEU A 607 2.52 -59.87 26.18
CA LEU A 607 3.21 -61.13 25.90
C LEU A 607 3.54 -61.91 27.18
N GLN A 608 3.71 -61.25 28.34
CA GLN A 608 3.92 -61.96 29.62
C GLN A 608 2.71 -62.82 30.01
N TYR A 609 1.51 -62.41 29.60
CA TYR A 609 0.26 -63.13 29.90
C TYR A 609 -0.01 -64.32 28.96
N ASN A 610 0.92 -64.64 28.06
CA ASN A 610 0.87 -65.91 27.34
C ASN A 610 1.12 -67.08 28.30
N ASN A 611 2.06 -66.92 29.24
CA ASN A 611 2.51 -67.96 30.16
C ASN A 611 2.03 -67.77 31.61
N ASN A 612 1.57 -66.56 31.97
CA ASN A 612 1.12 -66.20 33.32
C ASN A 612 -0.31 -65.65 33.25
N ASP A 613 -1.14 -65.91 34.26
CA ASP A 613 -2.49 -65.33 34.34
C ASP A 613 -2.55 -64.12 35.29
N THR A 614 -1.57 -64.00 36.18
CA THR A 614 -1.45 -62.96 37.22
C THR A 614 0.00 -62.47 37.27
N MET A 615 0.20 -61.16 37.33
CA MET A 615 1.52 -60.53 37.46
C MET A 615 1.44 -59.30 38.36
N SER A 616 2.41 -59.13 39.26
CA SER A 616 2.59 -57.90 40.03
C SER A 616 3.32 -56.81 39.23
N LEU A 617 3.22 -55.56 39.69
CA LEU A 617 3.90 -54.43 39.06
C LEU A 617 5.43 -54.62 39.00
N ASP A 618 6.06 -55.12 40.07
CA ASP A 618 7.52 -55.28 40.14
C ASP A 618 8.00 -56.46 39.28
N GLU A 619 7.20 -57.52 39.13
CA GLU A 619 7.47 -58.61 38.17
C GLU A 619 7.41 -58.11 36.73
N LEU A 620 6.44 -57.26 36.39
CA LEU A 620 6.33 -56.66 35.06
C LEU A 620 7.47 -55.68 34.76
N VAL A 621 7.93 -54.89 35.75
CA VAL A 621 9.14 -54.06 35.60
C VAL A 621 10.34 -54.95 35.27
N THR A 622 10.53 -56.04 36.02
CA THR A 622 11.65 -56.97 35.82
C THR A 622 11.59 -57.67 34.46
N ALA A 623 10.40 -58.08 34.02
CA ALA A 623 10.23 -58.81 32.77
C ALA A 623 10.34 -57.92 31.51
N THR A 624 10.00 -56.64 31.60
CA THR A 624 9.96 -55.72 30.45
C THR A 624 11.12 -54.73 30.41
N GLY A 625 11.76 -54.47 31.56
CA GLY A 625 12.76 -53.40 31.75
C GLY A 625 12.16 -51.98 31.75
N VAL A 626 10.84 -51.85 31.56
CA VAL A 626 10.17 -50.54 31.50
C VAL A 626 10.08 -49.93 32.90
N SER A 627 10.39 -48.64 33.01
CA SER A 627 10.33 -47.96 34.31
C SER A 627 8.92 -48.01 34.93
N LYS A 628 8.87 -48.08 36.27
CA LYS A 628 7.62 -48.17 37.05
C LYS A 628 6.62 -47.05 36.72
N GLU A 629 7.12 -45.86 36.39
CA GLU A 629 6.31 -44.68 36.07
C GLU A 629 5.57 -44.84 34.73
N TYR A 630 6.25 -45.27 33.67
CA TYR A 630 5.64 -45.55 32.37
C TYR A 630 4.74 -46.78 32.42
N LEU A 631 5.17 -47.81 33.15
CA LEU A 631 4.44 -49.07 33.23
C LEU A 631 3.08 -48.91 33.91
N LYS A 632 2.98 -48.11 34.98
CA LYS A 632 1.68 -47.76 35.61
C LYS A 632 0.72 -47.11 34.62
N GLN A 633 1.20 -46.25 33.74
CA GLN A 633 0.36 -45.59 32.71
C GLN A 633 -0.09 -46.59 31.65
N VAL A 634 0.82 -47.46 31.18
CA VAL A 634 0.52 -48.56 30.25
C VAL A 634 -0.55 -49.49 30.83
N LEU A 635 -0.37 -49.92 32.08
CA LEU A 635 -1.31 -50.78 32.79
C LEU A 635 -2.65 -50.09 33.01
N GLY A 636 -2.66 -48.81 33.36
CA GLY A 636 -3.89 -48.02 33.48
C GLY A 636 -4.73 -48.02 32.18
N VAL A 637 -4.08 -47.98 31.01
CA VAL A 637 -4.78 -48.10 29.71
C VAL A 637 -5.35 -49.50 29.51
N LEU A 638 -4.59 -50.55 29.83
CA LEU A 638 -5.02 -51.95 29.68
C LEU A 638 -6.17 -52.32 30.63
N VAL A 639 -6.12 -51.83 31.88
CA VAL A 639 -7.18 -52.01 32.88
C VAL A 639 -8.43 -51.24 32.48
N LYS A 640 -8.29 -49.98 32.02
CA LYS A 640 -9.42 -49.20 31.51
C LYS A 640 -10.06 -49.84 30.28
N ALA A 641 -9.26 -50.47 29.42
CA ALA A 641 -9.74 -51.26 28.29
C ALA A 641 -10.38 -52.59 28.73
N LYS A 642 -10.31 -52.96 30.02
CA LYS A 642 -10.78 -54.22 30.60
C LYS A 642 -10.08 -55.46 30.03
N ILE A 643 -8.85 -55.30 29.54
CA ILE A 643 -8.01 -56.43 29.10
C ILE A 643 -7.32 -57.06 30.30
N LEU A 644 -6.92 -56.22 31.25
CA LEU A 644 -6.45 -56.63 32.58
C LEU A 644 -7.47 -56.19 33.63
N ILE A 645 -7.51 -56.91 34.76
CA ILE A 645 -8.25 -56.57 35.97
C ILE A 645 -7.21 -56.26 37.05
N SER A 646 -7.52 -55.33 37.94
CA SER A 646 -6.66 -55.00 39.07
C SER A 646 -7.58 -54.79 40.26
N ASP A 647 -7.55 -55.74 41.19
CA ASP A 647 -8.32 -55.68 42.44
C ASP A 647 -7.58 -54.86 43.51
N ASP A 648 -6.24 -54.91 43.49
CA ASP A 648 -5.31 -54.10 44.28
C ASP A 648 -4.33 -53.35 43.37
N SER A 649 -3.88 -52.15 43.76
CA SER A 649 -3.10 -51.23 42.90
C SER A 649 -1.76 -51.77 42.36
N ASP A 650 -1.28 -52.90 42.87
CA ASP A 650 0.01 -53.51 42.51
C ASP A 650 -0.11 -54.90 41.85
N GLN A 651 -1.31 -55.49 41.75
CA GLN A 651 -1.54 -56.77 41.08
C GLN A 651 -2.45 -56.62 39.86
N TYR A 652 -2.08 -57.29 38.77
CA TYR A 652 -2.77 -57.23 37.49
C TYR A 652 -3.04 -58.64 36.98
N ASP A 653 -4.32 -58.96 36.80
CA ASP A 653 -4.79 -60.25 36.33
C ASP A 653 -5.30 -60.15 34.90
N TYR A 654 -5.07 -61.20 34.11
CA TYR A 654 -5.72 -61.35 32.82
C TYR A 654 -7.24 -61.40 32.98
N ASN A 655 -8.01 -60.77 32.06
CA ASN A 655 -9.48 -60.82 32.07
C ASN A 655 -10.04 -61.82 31.04
N PRO A 656 -10.38 -63.08 31.38
CA PRO A 656 -10.97 -64.03 30.43
C PRO A 656 -12.31 -63.58 29.84
N ASN A 657 -13.05 -62.72 30.55
CA ASN A 657 -14.41 -62.28 30.20
C ASN A 657 -14.44 -60.98 29.37
N PHE A 658 -13.30 -60.55 28.83
CA PHE A 658 -13.21 -59.36 27.99
C PHE A 658 -14.12 -59.46 26.76
N LYS A 659 -14.94 -58.42 26.54
CA LYS A 659 -15.80 -58.27 25.36
C LYS A 659 -15.72 -56.85 24.81
N SER A 660 -15.61 -56.72 23.49
CA SER A 660 -15.59 -55.43 22.78
C SER A 660 -16.55 -55.45 21.59
N LYS A 661 -17.16 -54.30 21.30
CA LYS A 661 -17.98 -54.12 20.10
C LYS A 661 -17.15 -54.09 18.80
N LYS A 662 -15.83 -53.84 18.90
CA LYS A 662 -14.91 -53.77 17.77
C LYS A 662 -13.95 -54.97 17.79
N ILE A 663 -13.79 -55.64 16.65
CA ILE A 663 -12.81 -56.73 16.47
C ILE A 663 -11.37 -56.18 16.52
N ARG A 664 -11.13 -55.02 15.89
CA ARG A 664 -9.85 -54.31 15.94
C ARG A 664 -9.93 -53.18 16.96
N ILE A 665 -9.08 -53.24 17.98
CA ILE A 665 -9.10 -52.35 19.13
C ILE A 665 -7.81 -51.55 19.14
N ASN A 666 -7.92 -50.23 19.16
CA ASN A 666 -6.74 -49.37 19.29
C ASN A 666 -6.45 -49.05 20.76
N LEU A 667 -5.38 -49.63 21.29
CA LEU A 667 -4.87 -49.37 22.64
C LEU A 667 -3.71 -48.37 22.64
N ASN A 668 -3.08 -48.16 21.47
CA ASN A 668 -2.00 -47.21 21.27
C ASN A 668 -2.57 -45.78 21.18
N MET A 669 -3.00 -45.27 22.33
CA MET A 669 -3.54 -43.93 22.51
C MET A 669 -2.47 -43.05 23.18
N PRO A 670 -2.27 -41.81 22.74
CA PRO A 670 -1.29 -40.90 23.34
C PRO A 670 -1.65 -40.60 24.80
N ILE A 671 -0.65 -40.60 25.68
CA ILE A 671 -0.86 -40.39 27.11
C ILE A 671 -0.97 -38.89 27.38
N LYS A 672 -2.02 -38.44 28.07
CA LYS A 672 -2.32 -37.01 28.28
C LYS A 672 -1.18 -36.22 28.97
N ALA A 673 -0.38 -36.87 29.80
CA ALA A 673 0.75 -36.22 30.49
C ALA A 673 1.87 -35.78 29.51
N GLU A 674 2.09 -36.52 28.42
CA GLU A 674 3.11 -36.20 27.42
C GLU A 674 2.82 -34.88 26.68
N GLN A 675 1.54 -34.52 26.50
CA GLN A 675 1.16 -33.31 25.78
C GLN A 675 1.53 -32.01 26.51
N LYS A 676 1.48 -31.98 27.86
CA LYS A 676 1.90 -30.81 28.65
C LYS A 676 3.42 -30.71 28.75
N ALA A 677 4.12 -31.84 28.79
CA ALA A 677 5.58 -31.88 28.76
C ALA A 677 6.14 -31.37 27.42
N GLU A 678 5.46 -31.67 26.31
CA GLU A 678 5.88 -31.31 24.95
C GLU A 678 6.11 -29.80 24.77
N SER A 679 5.18 -28.92 25.18
CA SER A 679 5.36 -27.47 25.01
C SER A 679 6.56 -26.94 25.80
N SER A 680 6.81 -27.46 27.01
CA SER A 680 7.97 -27.06 27.80
C SER A 680 9.28 -27.57 27.21
N GLU A 681 9.30 -28.79 26.66
CA GLU A 681 10.47 -29.37 26.01
C GLU A 681 10.83 -28.60 24.73
N VAL A 682 9.83 -28.30 23.90
CA VAL A 682 10.01 -27.48 22.69
C VAL A 682 10.58 -26.10 23.04
N GLN A 683 10.09 -25.46 24.10
CA GLN A 683 10.62 -24.17 24.54
C GLN A 683 12.10 -24.25 24.94
N LYS A 684 12.49 -25.29 25.70
CA LYS A 684 13.90 -25.50 26.08
C LYS A 684 14.79 -25.69 24.85
N ILE A 685 14.34 -26.48 23.88
CA ILE A 685 15.07 -26.70 22.62
C ILE A 685 15.27 -25.36 21.89
N VAL A 686 14.23 -24.54 21.79
CA VAL A 686 14.32 -23.22 21.14
C VAL A 686 15.34 -22.33 21.87
N ASP A 687 15.28 -22.25 23.20
CA ASP A 687 16.18 -21.40 23.98
C ASP A 687 17.65 -21.84 23.87
N GLU A 688 17.91 -23.15 23.84
CA GLU A 688 19.26 -23.68 23.59
C GLU A 688 19.74 -23.42 22.16
N ASP A 689 18.90 -23.66 21.15
CA ASP A 689 19.25 -23.40 19.75
C ASP A 689 19.55 -21.92 19.51
N ARG A 690 18.76 -21.00 20.09
CA ARG A 690 18.99 -19.55 20.00
C ARG A 690 20.38 -19.17 20.51
N LYS A 691 20.82 -19.75 21.63
CA LYS A 691 22.17 -19.52 22.18
C LYS A 691 23.26 -19.86 21.16
N TYR A 692 23.18 -21.05 20.54
CA TYR A 692 24.16 -21.47 19.55
C TYR A 692 24.10 -20.64 18.26
N VAL A 693 22.91 -20.26 17.80
CA VAL A 693 22.75 -19.39 16.62
C VAL A 693 23.37 -18.02 16.84
N ILE A 694 23.18 -17.42 18.02
CA ILE A 694 23.80 -16.13 18.37
C ILE A 694 25.33 -16.27 18.39
N GLN A 695 25.85 -17.29 19.07
CA GLN A 695 27.29 -17.53 19.15
C GLN A 695 27.93 -17.75 17.77
N ALA A 696 27.36 -18.62 16.94
CA ALA A 696 27.84 -18.90 15.60
C ALA A 696 27.79 -17.66 14.69
N THR A 697 26.74 -16.83 14.81
CA THR A 697 26.63 -15.56 14.08
C THR A 697 27.73 -14.57 14.49
N ILE A 698 27.99 -14.41 15.79
CA ILE A 698 29.08 -13.55 16.29
C ILE A 698 30.42 -14.02 15.73
N VAL A 699 30.72 -15.32 15.83
CA VAL A 699 31.98 -15.89 15.30
C VAL A 699 32.10 -15.65 13.80
N ARG A 700 31.04 -15.83 13.02
CA ARG A 700 31.03 -15.59 11.56
C ARG A 700 31.32 -14.13 11.23
N ILE A 701 30.67 -13.19 11.90
CA ILE A 701 30.89 -11.74 11.72
C ILE A 701 32.32 -11.37 12.07
N MET A 702 32.79 -11.80 13.25
CA MET A 702 34.13 -11.49 13.76
C MET A 702 35.22 -12.10 12.88
N LYS A 703 35.04 -13.33 12.38
CA LYS A 703 35.97 -13.97 11.45
C LYS A 703 36.13 -13.19 10.14
N ALA A 704 35.04 -12.63 9.63
CA ALA A 704 35.02 -11.85 8.39
C ALA A 704 35.59 -10.44 8.58
N ARG A 705 35.25 -9.77 9.68
CA ARG A 705 35.57 -8.36 9.95
C ARG A 705 36.90 -8.16 10.67
N LYS A 706 37.41 -9.21 11.32
CA LYS A 706 38.62 -9.27 12.15
C LYS A 706 38.59 -8.42 13.42
N GLN A 707 38.11 -7.18 13.34
CA GLN A 707 37.92 -6.29 14.47
C GLN A 707 36.60 -5.54 14.35
N MET A 708 35.90 -5.35 15.47
CA MET A 708 34.62 -4.64 15.48
C MET A 708 34.31 -4.05 16.86
N LYS A 709 33.68 -2.87 16.86
CA LYS A 709 33.16 -2.24 18.09
C LYS A 709 31.92 -2.97 18.59
N ASN A 710 31.76 -3.05 19.90
CA ASN A 710 30.66 -3.75 20.57
C ASN A 710 29.27 -3.34 20.03
N GLN A 711 29.01 -2.02 19.90
CA GLN A 711 27.71 -1.54 19.41
C GLN A 711 27.43 -1.93 17.96
N ALA A 712 28.45 -1.87 17.09
CA ALA A 712 28.34 -2.27 15.69
C ALA A 712 28.12 -3.78 15.58
N LEU A 713 28.84 -4.57 16.38
CA LEU A 713 28.66 -6.02 16.45
C LEU A 713 27.24 -6.40 16.87
N ILE A 714 26.73 -5.78 17.93
CA ILE A 714 25.36 -6.01 18.40
C ILE A 714 24.34 -5.69 17.29
N GLN A 715 24.49 -4.56 16.59
CA GLN A 715 23.59 -4.19 15.50
C GLN A 715 23.67 -5.17 14.32
N GLU A 716 24.87 -5.61 13.92
CA GLU A 716 25.03 -6.57 12.82
C GLU A 716 24.49 -7.96 13.18
N VAL A 717 24.66 -8.40 14.44
CA VAL A 717 24.06 -9.64 14.97
C VAL A 717 22.52 -9.56 14.95
N ILE A 718 21.93 -8.47 15.45
CA ILE A 718 20.48 -8.28 15.42
C ILE A 718 19.97 -8.31 13.97
N SER A 719 20.65 -7.60 13.06
CA SER A 719 20.29 -7.56 11.64
C SER A 719 20.26 -8.95 11.00
N GLN A 720 21.31 -9.75 11.17
CA GLN A 720 21.39 -11.10 10.58
C GLN A 720 20.41 -12.11 11.20
N ILE A 721 20.08 -11.98 12.49
CA ILE A 721 19.23 -12.95 13.20
C ILE A 721 17.73 -12.59 13.11
N SER A 722 17.39 -11.31 12.93
CA SER A 722 16.01 -10.79 12.93
C SER A 722 15.03 -11.49 11.98
N GLN A 723 15.52 -12.17 10.94
CA GLN A 723 14.70 -12.96 10.04
C GLN A 723 14.14 -14.24 10.68
N ARG A 724 14.80 -14.75 11.73
CA ARG A 724 14.44 -16.00 12.43
C ARG A 724 13.73 -15.74 13.77
N PHE A 725 14.27 -14.83 14.57
CA PHE A 725 13.71 -14.42 15.86
C PHE A 725 14.25 -13.06 16.28
N THR A 726 13.65 -12.45 17.30
CA THR A 726 14.13 -11.18 17.86
C THR A 726 15.10 -11.45 19.02
N PRO A 727 16.43 -11.31 18.83
CA PRO A 727 17.39 -11.59 19.89
C PRO A 727 17.35 -10.52 20.99
N LYS A 728 17.33 -10.94 22.26
CA LYS A 728 17.38 -10.00 23.38
C LYS A 728 18.82 -9.56 23.63
N LEU A 729 19.01 -8.28 23.95
CA LEU A 729 20.33 -7.70 24.23
C LEU A 729 21.11 -8.46 25.33
N PRO A 730 20.50 -8.92 26.45
CA PRO A 730 21.20 -9.72 27.45
C PRO A 730 21.78 -11.03 26.89
N ASP A 731 21.07 -11.70 25.97
CA ASP A 731 21.51 -12.97 25.39
C ASP A 731 22.72 -12.79 24.48
N ILE A 732 22.75 -11.70 23.71
CA ILE A 732 23.91 -11.32 22.89
C ILE A 732 25.13 -11.03 23.77
N LYS A 733 24.95 -10.27 24.86
CA LYS A 733 26.04 -9.96 25.80
C LYS A 733 26.61 -11.23 26.44
N LYS A 734 25.73 -12.12 26.91
CA LYS A 734 26.13 -13.42 27.47
C LYS A 734 26.85 -14.30 26.45
N ALA A 735 26.44 -14.26 25.18
CA ALA A 735 27.14 -14.96 24.11
C ALA A 735 28.54 -14.37 23.83
N ILE A 736 28.71 -13.05 23.86
CA ILE A 736 30.02 -12.38 23.74
C ILE A 736 30.93 -12.78 24.91
N GLU A 737 30.44 -12.74 26.15
CA GLU A 737 31.19 -13.17 27.33
C GLU A 737 31.66 -14.62 27.20
N HIS A 738 30.78 -15.51 26.78
CA HIS A 738 31.14 -16.90 26.54
C HIS A 738 32.19 -17.08 25.44
N LEU A 739 32.13 -16.30 24.37
CA LEU A 739 33.11 -16.36 23.27
C LEU A 739 34.47 -15.76 23.64
N LEU A 740 34.50 -14.79 24.57
CA LEU A 740 35.73 -14.29 25.19
C LEU A 740 36.37 -15.38 26.07
N GLU A 741 35.58 -16.04 26.92
CA GLU A 741 36.05 -17.15 27.77
C GLU A 741 36.58 -18.34 26.96
N LYS A 742 36.01 -18.56 25.77
CA LYS A 742 36.41 -19.63 24.84
C LYS A 742 37.51 -19.20 23.86
N GLU A 743 38.06 -17.99 24.02
CA GLU A 743 39.16 -17.46 23.20
C GLU A 743 38.85 -17.41 21.68
N TYR A 744 37.58 -17.30 21.30
CA TYR A 744 37.20 -17.06 19.89
C TYR A 744 37.38 -15.58 19.51
N ILE A 745 37.23 -14.69 20.50
CA ILE A 745 37.40 -13.25 20.39
C ILE A 745 38.14 -12.74 21.64
N GLU A 746 38.81 -11.59 21.53
CA GLU A 746 39.47 -10.90 22.63
C GLU A 746 39.17 -9.40 22.60
N ARG A 747 39.48 -8.68 23.68
CA ARG A 747 39.42 -7.21 23.69
C ARG A 747 40.74 -6.64 23.20
N VAL A 748 40.68 -5.70 22.27
CA VAL A 748 41.88 -5.03 21.75
C VAL A 748 42.53 -4.20 22.84
N GLU A 749 43.85 -4.34 23.02
CA GLU A 749 44.61 -3.59 24.01
C GLU A 749 44.40 -2.07 23.87
N GLY A 750 44.14 -1.39 24.99
CA GLY A 750 43.88 0.04 25.03
C GLY A 750 42.44 0.47 24.70
N THR A 751 41.56 -0.43 24.27
CA THR A 751 40.14 -0.10 23.98
C THR A 751 39.17 -1.09 24.62
N ARG A 752 38.31 -0.62 25.53
CA ARG A 752 37.34 -1.48 26.22
C ARG A 752 36.17 -1.92 25.33
N ASP A 753 35.89 -1.21 24.25
CA ASP A 753 34.70 -1.35 23.41
C ASP A 753 34.95 -2.07 22.08
N THR A 754 36.18 -2.51 21.81
CA THR A 754 36.56 -3.13 20.53
C THR A 754 37.01 -4.57 20.74
N PHE A 755 36.44 -5.48 19.95
CA PHE A 755 36.79 -6.89 19.94
C PHE A 755 37.65 -7.22 18.72
N ALA A 756 38.59 -8.16 18.88
CA ALA A 756 39.34 -8.80 17.81
C ALA A 756 39.03 -10.29 17.76
N TYR A 757 39.11 -10.88 16.56
CA TYR A 757 38.93 -12.31 16.34
C TYR A 757 40.27 -13.06 16.47
N VAL A 758 40.28 -14.16 17.24
CA VAL A 758 41.53 -14.81 17.70
C VAL A 758 41.76 -16.21 17.09
N ALA A 759 40.70 -16.88 16.61
CA ALA A 759 40.72 -18.30 16.25
C ALA A 759 41.07 -18.67 14.80
#